data_AF-A0A378A7N4-F1
#
_entry.id   AF-A0A378A7N4-F1
#
_cell.length_a   1.000
_cell.length_b   1.000
_cell.length_c   1.000
_cell.angle_alpha   90.00
_cell.angle_beta   90.00
_cell.angle_gamma   90.00
#
_symmetry.space_group_name_H-M   'P 1'
#
loop_
_entity.id
_entity.type
_entity.pdbx_description
1 polymer ?
#
loop_
_entity_poly.entity_id
_entity_poly.type
_entity_poly.pdbx_seq_one_letter_code
_entity_poly.pdbx_strand_id
1 'polypeptide(L)'
;MNATDSILRLGSRFGVLMLIAGAILWGIYHYGDKIGLNTLQAKLYFCLGLGILILLFRYGGRIVQFILGRHLKGQGAPLTSGQHLKPASQSHRAVIEMRQTLRRQYGRFGAGNMTILMLTGSVADVERLAPGLSSQYWQENGDTLLLWGGEPQSASDNDWLFALRKRFCPPVNGLVWVTSAFDHLPAANQHVSPALLSMEDIDNIAHDLAERFSLLGWAVPLYVWSLHPQADDQAGRIVQSVGSLFPPDCQSSQMRQLLSALPSRLLETGVQQVTGNPQHHFLLGLADQLTRQPERISVPLSTFLEPHRALPLAGVVFSPSSPQASHSLKHHWRHDKRWDVLLESLRPSGLKARKIGFPWRRAVSASTAALMLLWAASMTVSFIANRHLVAIAQQQVQQASAGKQPLAVRLHALSALQKTLSQLEYRSQHGAPWYLRAGLSQNDDLLAALFPRYGEMSQPLLRDAAAHHLEEQLTAFVQLPPDSPLREKMTKTAYGQLKQYLMLTRPEKMDAAWFATTLMQDWPQRSGIADAVWQGSGPSLLAFYAASLASHPQWRLPVDDGLVSQVRTRLIRQLGQRNSESTLYQKMLAQVANQYADMRLADMTADTDASRLFSTDEVVPGMFTRQAWEQAVQPAIEKSGRGTPAMKWTGC
;
A
#
# COMPACT_ATOMS: atom_id res chain seq x y z
N MET A 1 32.75 33.98 -11.24
CA MET A 1 32.03 33.33 -12.36
C MET A 1 31.57 31.89 -12.07
N ASN A 2 31.28 31.49 -10.81
CA ASN A 2 30.88 30.09 -10.50
C ASN A 2 29.52 29.94 -9.77
N ALA A 3 28.72 31.02 -9.67
CA ALA A 3 27.39 30.96 -9.04
C ALA A 3 26.26 30.54 -10.02
N THR A 4 26.52 30.60 -11.33
CA THR A 4 25.56 30.28 -12.38
C THR A 4 25.47 28.79 -12.69
N ASP A 5 26.52 28.00 -12.44
CA ASP A 5 26.55 26.56 -12.77
C ASP A 5 25.78 25.66 -11.79
N SER A 6 25.63 26.06 -10.53
CA SER A 6 24.87 25.28 -9.54
C SER A 6 23.35 25.46 -9.69
N ILE A 7 22.93 26.65 -10.11
CA ILE A 7 21.53 26.99 -10.41
C ILE A 7 21.10 26.32 -11.73
N LEU A 8 21.99 26.23 -12.73
CA LEU A 8 21.71 25.49 -13.96
C LEU A 8 21.59 23.97 -13.74
N ARG A 9 22.33 23.35 -12.81
CA ARG A 9 22.23 21.91 -12.55
C ARG A 9 20.99 21.51 -11.73
N LEU A 10 20.53 22.36 -10.81
CA LEU A 10 19.21 22.16 -10.17
C LEU A 10 18.06 22.49 -11.13
N GLY A 11 18.21 23.53 -11.94
CA GLY A 11 17.27 23.93 -12.98
C GLY A 11 17.14 22.91 -14.11
N SER A 12 18.23 22.20 -14.46
CA SER A 12 18.24 21.16 -15.50
C SER A 12 17.33 19.98 -15.14
N ARG A 13 17.43 19.45 -13.91
CA ARG A 13 16.58 18.32 -13.47
C ARG A 13 15.12 18.75 -13.22
N PHE A 14 14.91 19.99 -12.74
CA PHE A 14 13.57 20.56 -12.56
C PHE A 14 12.89 20.89 -13.88
N GLY A 15 13.64 21.46 -14.83
CA GLY A 15 13.19 21.80 -16.16
C GLY A 15 12.82 20.55 -16.95
N VAL A 16 13.62 19.48 -16.86
CA VAL A 16 13.31 18.19 -17.49
C VAL A 16 12.05 17.55 -16.90
N LEU A 17 11.87 17.55 -15.58
CA LEU A 17 10.64 17.01 -14.96
C LEU A 17 9.40 17.86 -15.28
N MET A 18 9.52 19.19 -15.34
CA MET A 18 8.42 20.07 -15.78
C MET A 18 8.13 19.94 -17.27
N LEU A 19 9.14 19.73 -18.11
CA LEU A 19 8.96 19.43 -19.54
C LEU A 19 8.29 18.07 -19.75
N ILE A 20 8.68 17.05 -19.00
CA ILE A 20 8.05 15.73 -19.05
C ILE A 20 6.60 15.82 -18.54
N ALA A 21 6.36 16.50 -17.41
CA ALA A 21 5.01 16.72 -16.90
C ALA A 21 4.15 17.54 -17.87
N GLY A 22 4.72 18.57 -18.50
CA GLY A 22 4.08 19.37 -19.54
C GLY A 22 3.77 18.57 -20.81
N ALA A 23 4.69 17.71 -21.26
CA ALA A 23 4.48 16.81 -22.39
C ALA A 23 3.41 15.75 -22.12
N ILE A 24 3.36 15.23 -20.89
CA ILE A 24 2.30 14.31 -20.44
C ILE A 24 0.95 15.04 -20.37
N LEU A 25 0.90 16.27 -19.82
CA LEU A 25 -0.31 17.10 -19.79
C LEU A 25 -0.81 17.45 -21.19
N TRP A 26 0.11 17.80 -22.10
CA TRP A 26 -0.19 18.07 -23.50
C TRP A 26 -0.72 16.82 -24.22
N GLY A 27 -0.10 15.66 -23.99
CA GLY A 27 -0.55 14.38 -24.50
C GLY A 27 -1.94 13.99 -23.99
N ILE A 28 -2.24 14.22 -22.71
CA ILE A 28 -3.56 13.95 -22.10
C ILE A 28 -4.62 14.92 -22.65
N TYR A 29 -4.27 16.19 -22.88
CA TYR A 29 -5.20 17.16 -23.47
C TYR A 29 -5.58 16.78 -24.89
N HIS A 30 -4.60 16.37 -25.71
CA HIS A 30 -4.81 16.09 -27.14
C HIS A 30 -5.28 14.66 -27.46
N TYR A 31 -4.89 13.67 -26.65
CA TYR A 31 -5.22 12.24 -26.86
C TYR A 31 -6.10 11.63 -25.76
N GLY A 32 -6.50 12.39 -24.73
CA GLY A 32 -7.32 11.90 -23.62
C GLY A 32 -8.66 11.31 -24.03
N ASP A 33 -9.24 11.80 -25.14
CA ASP A 33 -10.52 11.30 -25.67
C ASP A 33 -10.40 9.88 -26.24
N LYS A 34 -9.20 9.46 -26.68
CA LYS A 34 -8.91 8.07 -27.10
C LYS A 34 -8.65 7.12 -25.92
N ILE A 35 -8.36 7.66 -24.74
CA ILE A 35 -8.07 6.92 -23.49
C ILE A 35 -9.33 6.76 -22.63
N GLY A 36 -10.48 7.31 -23.06
CA GLY A 36 -11.75 7.20 -22.33
C GLY A 36 -11.95 8.27 -21.25
N LEU A 37 -11.14 9.35 -21.26
CA LEU A 37 -11.30 10.51 -20.39
C LEU A 37 -12.22 11.55 -21.06
N ASN A 38 -13.50 11.20 -21.20
CA ASN A 38 -14.46 11.93 -22.04
C ASN A 38 -14.94 13.24 -21.38
N THR A 39 -14.83 13.35 -20.05
CA THR A 39 -15.34 14.47 -19.27
C THR A 39 -14.21 15.35 -18.72
N LEU A 40 -14.42 16.66 -18.79
CA LEU A 40 -13.46 17.69 -18.34
C LEU A 40 -13.09 17.51 -16.85
N GLN A 41 -14.02 17.01 -16.04
CA GLN A 41 -13.80 16.67 -14.64
C GLN A 41 -12.86 15.47 -14.45
N ALA A 42 -12.97 14.43 -15.28
CA ALA A 42 -12.08 13.26 -15.21
C ALA A 42 -10.63 13.63 -15.58
N LYS A 43 -10.46 14.51 -16.58
CA LYS A 43 -9.15 15.08 -16.94
C LYS A 43 -8.56 15.89 -15.76
N LEU A 44 -9.39 16.67 -15.06
CA LEU A 44 -9.00 17.46 -13.89
C LEU A 44 -8.57 16.58 -12.71
N TYR A 45 -9.36 15.57 -12.34
CA TYR A 45 -9.02 14.67 -11.23
C TYR A 45 -7.75 13.87 -11.49
N PHE A 46 -7.53 13.43 -12.74
CA PHE A 46 -6.30 12.72 -13.11
C PHE A 46 -5.07 13.63 -13.03
N CYS A 47 -5.17 14.88 -13.49
CA CYS A 47 -4.09 15.86 -13.37
C CYS A 47 -3.80 16.22 -11.91
N LEU A 48 -4.85 16.33 -11.08
CA LEU A 48 -4.72 16.64 -9.65
C LEU A 48 -4.09 15.45 -8.89
N GLY A 49 -4.47 14.22 -9.24
CA GLY A 49 -3.84 13.00 -8.73
C GLY A 49 -2.36 12.88 -9.12
N LEU A 50 -2.02 13.18 -10.38
CA LEU A 50 -0.62 13.21 -10.85
C LEU A 50 0.19 14.29 -10.10
N GLY A 51 -0.39 15.47 -9.87
CA GLY A 51 0.22 16.54 -9.11
C GLY A 51 0.49 16.16 -7.64
N ILE A 52 -0.48 15.51 -6.99
CA ILE A 52 -0.34 14.98 -5.63
C ILE A 52 0.75 13.89 -5.58
N LEU A 53 0.82 13.00 -6.57
CA LEU A 53 1.85 11.96 -6.64
C LEU A 53 3.26 12.56 -6.77
N ILE A 54 3.43 13.57 -7.61
CA ILE A 54 4.70 14.30 -7.79
C ILE A 54 5.08 15.05 -6.50
N LEU A 55 4.11 15.65 -5.81
CA LEU A 55 4.30 16.28 -4.50
C LEU A 55 4.69 15.26 -3.42
N LEU A 56 4.05 14.09 -3.38
CA LEU A 56 4.40 12.99 -2.48
C LEU A 56 5.78 12.44 -2.77
N PHE A 57 6.18 12.31 -4.04
CA PHE A 57 7.54 11.89 -4.39
C PHE A 57 8.59 12.91 -3.91
N ARG A 58 8.28 14.21 -4.02
CA ARG A 58 9.20 15.29 -3.64
C ARG A 58 9.26 15.56 -2.14
N TYR A 59 8.13 15.48 -1.44
CA TYR A 59 8.01 15.86 -0.03
C TYR A 59 7.68 14.68 0.90
N GLY A 60 7.35 13.49 0.39
CA GLY A 60 6.99 12.31 1.19
C GLY A 60 8.09 11.91 2.17
N GLY A 61 9.36 11.95 1.76
CA GLY A 61 10.49 11.72 2.66
C GLY A 61 10.61 12.74 3.80
N ARG A 62 10.13 13.98 3.61
CA ARG A 62 10.06 15.00 4.67
C ARG A 62 8.81 14.85 5.54
N ILE A 63 7.67 14.50 4.95
CA ILE A 63 6.40 14.26 5.64
C ILE A 63 6.51 13.03 6.54
N VAL A 64 7.10 11.93 6.06
CA VAL A 64 7.36 10.74 6.88
C VAL A 64 8.32 11.06 8.02
N GLN A 65 9.36 11.87 7.82
CA GLN A 65 10.22 12.30 8.92
C GLN A 65 9.51 13.23 9.93
N PHE A 66 8.56 14.03 9.46
CA PHE A 66 7.75 14.90 10.32
C PHE A 66 6.71 14.11 11.14
N ILE A 67 6.09 13.10 10.54
CA ILE A 67 5.09 12.22 11.17
C ILE A 67 5.76 11.20 12.10
N LEU A 68 6.83 10.53 11.67
CA LEU A 68 7.58 9.60 12.51
C LEU A 68 8.29 10.33 13.67
N GLY A 69 8.72 11.58 13.44
CA GLY A 69 9.24 12.46 14.49
C GLY A 69 8.18 12.95 15.48
N ARG A 70 6.88 12.89 15.15
CA ARG A 70 5.77 13.15 16.07
C ARG A 70 5.29 11.89 16.79
N HIS A 71 5.23 10.74 16.12
CA HIS A 71 4.82 9.47 16.76
C HIS A 71 5.84 8.96 17.77
N LEU A 72 7.14 9.07 17.50
CA LEU A 72 8.19 8.78 18.49
C LEU A 72 8.21 9.80 19.66
N LYS A 73 7.53 10.95 19.51
CA LYS A 73 7.36 11.96 20.56
C LYS A 73 6.05 11.80 21.34
N GLY A 74 5.08 11.04 20.81
CA GLY A 74 3.76 10.82 21.37
C GLY A 74 3.63 9.57 22.25
N GLN A 75 4.69 8.78 22.39
CA GLN A 75 4.76 7.61 23.29
C GLN A 75 5.72 7.83 24.48
N GLY A 76 5.86 9.08 24.93
CA GLY A 76 6.30 9.35 26.30
C GLY A 76 5.08 9.29 27.20
N ALA A 77 5.02 8.26 28.06
CA ALA A 77 3.96 8.08 29.05
C ALA A 77 3.68 9.36 29.87
N PRO A 78 2.43 9.61 30.32
CA PRO A 78 2.12 10.74 31.18
C PRO A 78 2.88 10.59 32.51
N LEU A 79 3.64 11.63 32.84
CA LEU A 79 4.43 11.75 34.06
C LEU A 79 3.51 11.65 35.28
N THR A 80 3.66 10.60 36.08
CA THR A 80 3.26 10.60 37.48
C THR A 80 4.22 11.47 38.28
N SER A 81 3.62 12.33 39.09
CA SER A 81 4.24 13.31 39.98
C SER A 81 5.38 12.75 40.83
N GLY A 82 6.39 13.59 41.07
CA GLY A 82 7.15 13.53 42.32
C GLY A 82 8.58 12.99 42.27
N GLN A 83 9.39 13.29 41.25
CA GLN A 83 10.84 13.17 41.38
C GLN A 83 11.52 14.50 41.05
N HIS A 84 12.22 15.02 42.06
CA HIS A 84 13.06 16.20 42.04
C HIS A 84 13.82 16.34 40.71
N LEU A 85 13.63 17.48 40.05
CA LEU A 85 14.45 17.94 38.93
C LEU A 85 15.92 17.91 39.37
N LYS A 86 16.67 16.88 38.97
CA LYS A 86 18.13 16.96 38.95
C LYS A 86 18.48 18.24 38.16
N PRO A 87 19.28 19.16 38.70
CA PRO A 87 19.65 20.37 37.99
C PRO A 87 20.22 19.97 36.63
N ALA A 88 19.71 20.58 35.55
CA ALA A 88 20.22 20.32 34.21
C ALA A 88 21.74 20.45 34.23
N SER A 89 22.44 19.37 33.83
CA SER A 89 23.91 19.34 33.76
C SER A 89 24.43 20.59 33.06
N GLN A 90 25.57 21.12 33.50
CA GLN A 90 26.20 22.32 32.95
C GLN A 90 26.33 22.23 31.41
N SER A 91 26.61 21.03 30.90
CA SER A 91 26.64 20.67 29.49
C SER A 91 25.33 20.94 28.74
N HIS A 92 24.17 20.60 29.34
CA HIS A 92 22.86 20.87 28.73
C HIS A 92 22.55 22.36 28.64
N ARG A 93 22.98 23.16 29.62
CA ARG A 93 22.80 24.62 29.62
C ARG A 93 23.67 25.26 28.54
N ALA A 94 24.92 24.82 28.41
CA ALA A 94 25.85 25.29 27.38
C ALA A 94 25.32 25.07 25.95
N VAL A 95 24.72 23.90 25.63
CA VAL A 95 24.13 23.65 24.29
C VAL A 95 22.97 24.60 23.99
N ILE A 96 22.15 24.91 25.00
CA ILE A 96 21.00 25.82 24.85
C ILE A 96 21.50 27.25 24.62
N GLU A 97 22.47 27.70 25.43
CA GLU A 97 23.09 29.03 25.31
C GLU A 97 23.72 29.21 23.92
N MET A 98 24.58 28.27 23.49
CA MET A 98 25.17 28.24 22.15
C MET A 98 24.12 28.29 21.03
N ARG A 99 23.04 27.50 21.15
CA ARG A 99 21.99 27.49 20.12
C ARG A 99 21.20 28.80 20.09
N GLN A 100 21.10 29.51 21.20
CA GLN A 100 20.44 30.82 21.26
C GLN A 100 21.34 31.93 20.71
N THR A 101 22.64 31.93 21.04
CA THR A 101 23.62 32.90 20.52
C THR A 101 23.74 32.79 19.01
N LEU A 102 23.95 31.58 18.47
CA LEU A 102 24.03 31.33 17.03
C LEU A 102 22.74 31.72 16.29
N ARG A 103 21.57 31.51 16.91
CA ARG A 103 20.29 31.95 16.31
C ARG A 103 20.12 33.46 16.30
N ARG A 104 20.67 34.16 17.29
CA ARG A 104 20.62 35.63 17.36
C ARG A 104 21.56 36.26 16.34
N GLN A 105 22.76 35.72 16.18
CA GLN A 105 23.79 36.27 15.27
C GLN A 105 23.58 35.87 13.80
N TYR A 106 23.26 34.60 13.50
CA TYR A 106 23.18 34.08 12.13
C TYR A 106 21.76 33.67 11.69
N GLY A 107 20.75 33.89 12.54
CA GLY A 107 19.37 33.53 12.27
C GLY A 107 19.05 32.04 12.43
N ARG A 108 17.81 31.65 12.13
CA ARG A 108 17.29 30.29 12.41
C ARG A 108 17.96 29.18 11.61
N PHE A 109 18.57 29.50 10.47
CA PHE A 109 19.21 28.55 9.54
C PHE A 109 20.72 28.76 9.38
N GLY A 110 21.33 29.74 10.08
CA GLY A 110 22.73 30.10 9.90
C GLY A 110 23.72 29.00 10.27
N ALA A 111 23.41 28.19 11.29
CA ALA A 111 24.25 27.09 11.73
C ALA A 111 24.46 25.97 10.68
N GLY A 112 23.67 25.95 9.59
CA GLY A 112 23.85 25.00 8.49
C GLY A 112 24.97 25.38 7.51
N ASN A 113 25.40 26.64 7.51
CA ASN A 113 26.44 27.18 6.62
C ASN A 113 27.79 27.36 7.31
N MET A 114 27.85 27.21 8.64
CA MET A 114 29.08 27.32 9.41
C MET A 114 29.88 26.02 9.34
N THR A 115 31.22 26.15 9.34
CA THR A 115 32.15 25.04 9.49
C THR A 115 32.27 24.70 10.96
N ILE A 116 31.75 23.54 11.35
CA ILE A 116 31.76 23.10 12.75
C ILE A 116 32.91 22.14 12.96
N LEU A 117 33.83 22.50 13.84
CA LEU A 117 34.99 21.71 14.21
C LEU A 117 34.86 21.26 15.66
N MET A 118 35.24 20.01 15.92
CA MET A 118 35.32 19.48 17.27
C MET A 118 36.77 19.22 17.64
N LEU A 119 37.19 19.64 18.83
CA LEU A 119 38.55 19.48 19.35
C LEU A 119 38.57 18.50 20.51
N THR A 120 39.32 17.41 20.36
CA THR A 120 39.49 16.37 21.38
C THR A 120 40.97 16.21 21.70
N GLY A 121 41.33 15.99 22.96
CA GLY A 121 42.72 15.95 23.41
C GLY A 121 42.80 16.20 24.92
N SER A 122 44.01 16.14 25.50
CA SER A 122 44.19 16.54 26.89
C SER A 122 43.83 18.02 27.06
N VAL A 123 43.20 18.39 28.18
CA VAL A 123 42.84 19.77 28.50
C VAL A 123 44.05 20.70 28.38
N ALA A 124 45.24 20.27 28.81
CA ALA A 124 46.46 21.06 28.73
C ALA A 124 46.86 21.37 27.28
N ASP A 125 46.70 20.41 26.37
CA ASP A 125 47.07 20.56 24.96
C ASP A 125 46.05 21.40 24.20
N VAL A 126 44.76 21.18 24.45
CA VAL A 126 43.71 21.97 23.80
C VAL A 126 43.72 23.42 24.28
N GLU A 127 43.99 23.70 25.56
CA GLU A 127 44.13 25.07 26.06
C GLU A 127 45.35 25.80 25.46
N ARG A 128 46.44 25.08 25.13
CA ARG A 128 47.60 25.65 24.42
C ARG A 128 47.32 26.01 22.96
N LEU A 129 46.33 25.36 22.35
CA LEU A 129 45.94 25.58 20.95
C LEU A 129 44.75 26.56 20.81
N ALA A 130 43.75 26.44 21.69
CA ALA A 130 42.53 27.24 21.74
C ALA A 130 42.20 27.59 23.22
N PRO A 131 42.76 28.68 23.76
CA PRO A 131 42.62 29.02 25.17
C PRO A 131 41.16 29.35 25.53
N GLY A 132 40.67 28.78 26.63
CA GLY A 132 39.33 28.92 27.17
C GLY A 132 38.31 27.92 26.61
N LEU A 133 38.67 27.01 25.71
CA LEU A 133 37.71 26.10 25.09
C LEU A 133 37.21 25.02 26.08
N SER A 134 38.08 24.51 26.96
CA SER A 134 37.70 23.47 27.93
C SER A 134 36.69 23.97 28.96
N SER A 135 36.80 25.24 29.36
CA SER A 135 35.90 25.88 30.34
C SER A 135 34.60 26.40 29.71
N GLN A 136 34.65 26.86 28.45
CA GLN A 136 33.50 27.50 27.77
C GLN A 136 32.69 26.54 26.88
N TYR A 137 33.19 25.32 26.61
CA TYR A 137 32.63 24.28 25.73
C TYR A 137 32.49 24.64 24.24
N TRP A 138 32.40 25.92 23.89
CA TRP A 138 32.28 26.40 22.52
C TRP A 138 32.91 27.78 22.34
N GLN A 139 33.49 28.02 21.16
CA GLN A 139 34.03 29.31 20.73
C GLN A 139 33.77 29.55 19.25
N GLU A 140 33.65 30.80 18.85
CA GLU A 140 33.21 31.19 17.51
C GLU A 140 34.16 32.21 16.86
N ASN A 141 34.38 32.04 15.55
CA ASN A 141 34.97 33.07 14.70
C ASN A 141 34.36 33.02 13.30
N GLY A 142 33.59 34.05 12.93
CA GLY A 142 33.06 34.23 11.58
C GLY A 142 32.24 33.01 11.12
N ASP A 143 32.72 32.29 10.12
CA ASP A 143 32.05 31.10 9.58
C ASP A 143 32.47 29.79 10.28
N THR A 144 33.23 29.85 11.36
CA THR A 144 33.76 28.66 12.06
C THR A 144 33.31 28.60 13.52
N LEU A 145 32.81 27.42 13.92
CA LEU A 145 32.42 27.11 15.29
C LEU A 145 33.32 26.00 15.82
N LEU A 146 34.06 26.28 16.89
CA LEU A 146 34.84 25.30 17.64
C LEU A 146 34.01 24.74 18.80
N LEU A 147 33.98 23.41 18.90
CA LEU A 147 33.31 22.68 19.97
C LEU A 147 34.33 21.86 20.77
N TRP A 148 34.20 21.87 22.08
CA TRP A 148 34.93 20.96 22.95
C TRP A 148 34.41 19.53 22.73
N GLY A 149 35.33 18.61 22.42
CA GLY A 149 35.08 17.20 22.14
C GLY A 149 35.39 16.28 23.33
N GLY A 150 35.92 16.83 24.42
CA GLY A 150 36.29 16.06 25.61
C GLY A 150 37.66 15.42 25.53
N GLU A 151 38.17 15.02 26.70
CA GLU A 151 39.37 14.18 26.77
C GLU A 151 39.01 12.74 26.34
N PRO A 152 39.84 12.05 25.53
CA PRO A 152 39.51 10.74 24.98
C PRO A 152 39.06 9.72 26.04
N GLN A 153 39.69 9.73 27.23
CA GLN A 153 39.43 8.81 28.34
C GLN A 153 38.33 9.27 29.33
N SER A 154 37.79 10.49 29.18
CA SER A 154 36.81 11.04 30.15
C SER A 154 35.37 10.71 29.77
N ALA A 155 34.66 10.02 30.68
CA ALA A 155 33.25 9.67 30.53
C ALA A 155 32.27 10.85 30.78
N SER A 156 32.72 11.95 31.42
CA SER A 156 31.85 13.09 31.74
C SER A 156 31.37 13.85 30.51
N ASP A 157 32.08 13.72 29.39
CA ASP A 157 31.83 14.46 28.16
C ASP A 157 30.76 13.78 27.26
N ASN A 158 30.34 12.56 27.61
CA ASN A 158 29.32 11.81 26.88
C ASN A 158 27.93 12.50 26.93
N ASP A 159 27.58 13.12 28.05
CA ASP A 159 26.33 13.86 28.21
C ASP A 159 26.27 15.10 27.29
N TRP A 160 27.39 15.80 27.13
CA TRP A 160 27.53 16.92 26.21
C TRP A 160 27.35 16.48 24.75
N LEU A 161 28.04 15.40 24.34
CA LEU A 161 27.95 14.85 22.98
C LEU A 161 26.53 14.34 22.67
N PHE A 162 25.88 13.68 23.63
CA PHE A 162 24.50 13.24 23.49
C PHE A 162 23.53 14.42 23.36
N ALA A 163 23.72 15.47 24.16
CA ALA A 163 22.93 16.69 24.09
C ALA A 163 23.10 17.42 22.77
N LEU A 164 24.33 17.48 22.25
CA LEU A 164 24.64 17.99 20.91
C LEU A 164 23.87 17.18 19.86
N ARG A 165 24.00 15.85 19.82
CA ARG A 165 23.28 14.99 18.85
C ARG A 165 21.77 15.19 18.90
N LYS A 166 21.19 15.34 20.09
CA LYS A 166 19.72 15.45 20.27
C LYS A 166 19.19 16.84 19.93
N ARG A 167 19.94 17.92 20.19
CA ARG A 167 19.44 19.30 20.17
C ARG A 167 20.08 20.19 19.11
N PHE A 168 21.23 19.80 18.56
CA PHE A 168 21.97 20.48 17.52
C PHE A 168 22.01 19.58 16.27
N CYS A 169 21.36 20.02 15.19
CA CYS A 169 21.14 19.22 13.99
C CYS A 169 22.20 19.34 12.87
N PRO A 170 23.04 20.40 12.80
CA PRO A 170 24.13 20.43 11.82
C PRO A 170 25.14 19.29 12.03
N PRO A 171 25.65 18.66 10.96
CA PRO A 171 26.74 17.70 11.10
C PRO A 171 28.02 18.43 11.51
N VAL A 172 28.81 17.84 12.41
CA VAL A 172 30.19 18.27 12.66
C VAL A 172 30.99 18.04 11.37
N ASN A 173 31.73 19.03 10.90
CA ASN A 173 32.48 18.98 9.64
C ASN A 173 33.81 18.23 9.78
N GLY A 174 34.50 18.40 10.91
CA GLY A 174 35.82 17.80 11.19
C GLY A 174 36.01 17.53 12.68
N LEU A 175 36.73 16.45 13.02
CA LEU A 175 37.24 16.19 14.36
C LEU A 175 38.76 16.39 14.35
N VAL A 176 39.28 17.21 15.27
CA VAL A 176 40.70 17.49 15.43
C VAL A 176 41.17 16.87 16.75
N TRP A 177 42.04 15.87 16.67
CA TRP A 177 42.70 15.29 17.83
C TRP A 177 44.01 16.01 18.11
N VAL A 178 44.09 16.73 19.22
CA VAL A 178 45.24 17.53 19.63
C VAL A 178 46.11 16.74 20.60
N THR A 179 47.41 16.64 20.32
CA THR A 179 48.35 15.88 21.14
C THR A 179 49.75 16.49 21.11
N SER A 180 50.40 16.63 22.27
CA SER A 180 51.82 16.97 22.36
C SER A 180 52.75 15.76 22.35
N ALA A 181 52.22 14.54 22.22
CA ALA A 181 53.01 13.31 22.36
C ALA A 181 54.02 13.06 21.24
N PHE A 182 53.83 13.71 20.09
CA PHE A 182 54.74 13.64 18.95
C PHE A 182 55.84 14.71 18.99
N ASP A 183 55.89 15.56 20.03
CA ASP A 183 56.95 16.55 20.21
C ASP A 183 58.25 15.89 20.69
N HIS A 184 59.29 16.03 19.89
CA HIS A 184 60.65 15.57 20.20
C HIS A 184 61.71 16.62 19.87
N LEU A 185 61.33 17.90 19.74
CA LEU A 185 62.31 18.96 19.59
C LEU A 185 63.12 19.08 20.90
N PRO A 186 64.45 19.16 20.84
CA PRO A 186 65.26 19.23 22.06
C PRO A 186 64.99 20.56 22.78
N ALA A 187 64.31 20.52 23.93
CA ALA A 187 64.24 21.68 24.83
C ALA A 187 65.65 22.05 25.32
N ALA A 188 66.01 23.32 25.18
CA ALA A 188 67.34 23.81 25.52
C ALA A 188 67.71 23.68 27.01
N ASN A 189 66.80 23.32 27.94
CA ASN A 189 67.09 23.33 29.38
C ASN A 189 66.26 22.43 30.33
N GLN A 190 65.56 21.37 29.89
CA GLN A 190 64.83 20.49 30.84
C GLN A 190 64.95 18.99 30.53
N HIS A 191 65.46 18.23 31.50
CA HIS A 191 65.37 16.76 31.58
C HIS A 191 63.94 16.32 31.93
N VAL A 192 62.98 16.53 31.04
CA VAL A 192 61.66 15.90 31.13
C VAL A 192 61.50 15.03 29.90
N SER A 193 61.54 13.71 30.10
CA SER A 193 61.29 12.72 29.06
C SER A 193 59.95 13.02 28.37
N PRO A 194 59.90 13.18 27.03
CA PRO A 194 58.62 13.23 26.34
C PRO A 194 57.95 11.87 26.54
N ALA A 195 56.69 11.85 26.99
CA ALA A 195 55.95 10.61 27.17
C ALA A 195 55.84 9.89 25.81
N LEU A 196 56.60 8.81 25.65
CA LEU A 196 56.41 7.87 24.55
C LEU A 196 55.02 7.26 24.71
N LEU A 197 54.08 7.60 23.83
CA LEU A 197 52.83 6.86 23.74
C LEU A 197 53.16 5.43 23.33
N SER A 198 52.72 4.46 24.12
CA SER A 198 52.82 3.06 23.73
C SER A 198 51.82 2.79 22.59
N MET A 199 52.05 1.70 21.84
CA MET A 199 51.10 1.26 20.82
C MET A 199 49.71 1.00 21.40
N GLU A 200 49.64 0.48 22.64
CA GLU A 200 48.39 0.23 23.37
C GLU A 200 47.62 1.52 23.68
N ASP A 201 48.33 2.61 24.00
CA ASP A 201 47.69 3.91 24.24
C ASP A 201 47.05 4.46 22.97
N ILE A 202 47.70 4.29 21.82
CA ILE A 202 47.19 4.72 20.52
C ILE A 202 45.98 3.89 20.12
N ASP A 203 45.99 2.58 20.38
CA ASP A 203 44.85 1.68 20.16
C ASP A 203 43.63 2.05 21.02
N ASN A 204 43.88 2.43 22.28
CA ASN A 204 42.84 2.90 23.19
C ASN A 204 42.26 4.24 22.70
N ILE A 205 43.10 5.18 22.27
CA ILE A 205 42.64 6.46 21.70
C ILE A 205 41.84 6.22 20.42
N ALA A 206 42.26 5.31 19.55
CA ALA A 206 41.51 4.93 18.35
C ALA A 206 40.12 4.38 18.72
N HIS A 207 40.04 3.59 19.79
CA HIS A 207 38.79 3.07 20.33
C HIS A 207 37.86 4.20 20.81
N ASP A 208 38.39 5.09 21.65
CA ASP A 208 37.64 6.20 22.25
C ASP A 208 37.10 7.15 21.17
N LEU A 209 37.90 7.42 20.13
CA LEU A 209 37.48 8.23 18.98
C LEU A 209 36.37 7.54 18.16
N ALA A 210 36.46 6.24 17.95
CA ALA A 210 35.42 5.46 17.27
C ALA A 210 34.11 5.46 18.09
N GLU A 211 34.20 5.32 19.42
CA GLU A 211 33.05 5.42 20.31
C GLU A 211 32.39 6.81 20.21
N ARG A 212 33.20 7.89 20.18
CA ARG A 212 32.69 9.26 20.02
C ARG A 212 31.97 9.47 18.69
N PHE A 213 32.47 8.91 17.59
CA PHE A 213 31.74 8.91 16.32
C PHE A 213 30.38 8.20 16.43
N SER A 214 30.31 7.09 17.16
CA SER A 214 29.06 6.38 17.42
C SER A 214 28.06 7.22 18.25
N LEU A 215 28.56 7.94 19.26
CA LEU A 215 27.78 8.84 20.10
C LEU A 215 27.23 10.02 19.31
N LEU A 216 28.04 10.63 18.44
CA LEU A 216 27.63 11.69 17.52
C LEU A 216 26.69 11.19 16.41
N GLY A 217 26.80 9.92 16.01
CA GLY A 217 26.05 9.31 14.91
C GLY A 217 26.59 9.67 13.52
N TRP A 218 27.79 10.23 13.44
CA TRP A 218 28.46 10.67 12.22
C TRP A 218 29.92 10.20 12.23
N ALA A 219 30.39 9.65 11.12
CA ALA A 219 31.79 9.43 10.82
C ALA A 219 32.31 10.72 10.18
N VAL A 220 33.17 11.42 10.91
CA VAL A 220 33.65 12.77 10.57
C VAL A 220 35.14 12.66 10.21
N PRO A 221 35.66 13.40 9.20
CA PRO A 221 37.08 13.38 8.90
C PRO A 221 37.92 13.76 10.14
N LEU A 222 38.90 12.92 10.45
CA LEU A 222 39.79 13.05 11.60
C LEU A 222 41.09 13.74 11.19
N TYR A 223 41.45 14.82 11.87
CA TYR A 223 42.73 15.52 11.70
C TYR A 223 43.55 15.33 12.97
N VAL A 224 44.81 14.93 12.84
CA VAL A 224 45.72 14.84 13.98
C VAL A 224 46.53 16.13 14.05
N TRP A 225 46.42 16.84 15.16
CA TRP A 225 47.15 18.07 15.41
C TRP A 225 48.25 17.80 16.44
N SER A 226 49.48 17.74 15.96
CA SER A 226 50.66 17.56 16.82
C SER A 226 51.20 18.92 17.27
N LEU A 227 51.07 19.18 18.57
CA LEU A 227 51.63 20.37 19.22
C LEU A 227 53.07 20.13 19.62
N HIS A 228 53.91 21.14 19.38
CA HIS A 228 55.31 21.15 19.79
C HIS A 228 55.56 22.26 20.82
N PRO A 229 55.20 22.04 22.10
CA PRO A 229 55.40 23.03 23.16
C PRO A 229 56.87 23.33 23.47
N GLN A 230 57.82 22.47 23.11
CA GLN A 230 59.25 22.69 23.36
C GLN A 230 59.93 23.61 22.34
N ALA A 231 59.22 23.98 21.26
CA ALA A 231 59.66 25.05 20.39
C ALA A 231 59.45 26.39 21.10
N ASP A 232 60.55 27.11 21.39
CA ASP A 232 60.51 28.44 22.02
C ASP A 232 59.46 29.35 21.38
N ASP A 233 58.88 30.25 22.17
CA ASP A 233 57.88 31.21 21.71
C ASP A 233 58.52 32.21 20.73
N GLN A 234 58.48 31.87 19.44
CA GLN A 234 59.08 32.62 18.35
C GLN A 234 58.19 33.81 17.98
N ALA A 235 58.15 34.81 18.87
CA ALA A 235 57.42 36.05 18.68
C ALA A 235 57.81 36.74 17.37
N GLY A 236 56.82 37.06 16.53
CA GLY A 236 57.03 37.71 15.23
C GLY A 236 57.25 36.78 14.03
N ARG A 237 57.26 35.45 14.23
CA ARG A 237 57.31 34.48 13.12
C ARG A 237 56.06 34.57 12.25
N ILE A 238 56.25 34.42 10.92
CA ILE A 238 55.14 34.23 9.99
C ILE A 238 54.45 32.91 10.33
N VAL A 239 53.25 33.02 10.91
CA VAL A 239 52.40 31.89 11.24
C VAL A 239 51.88 31.27 9.95
N GLN A 240 52.19 30.00 9.72
CA GLN A 240 51.72 29.23 8.57
C GLN A 240 51.30 27.83 9.01
N SER A 241 50.34 27.25 8.29
CA SER A 241 49.94 25.86 8.46
C SER A 241 51.04 24.93 7.95
N VAL A 242 51.47 23.99 8.78
CA VAL A 242 52.47 22.98 8.43
C VAL A 242 51.80 21.62 8.57
N GLY A 243 51.77 20.81 7.51
CA GLY A 243 51.11 19.51 7.58
C GLY A 243 50.87 18.87 6.21
N SER A 244 50.42 17.62 6.23
CA SER A 244 49.95 16.87 5.06
C SER A 244 48.47 16.58 5.18
N LEU A 245 47.72 16.86 4.11
CA LEU A 245 46.36 16.36 3.93
C LEU A 245 46.41 15.01 3.21
N PHE A 246 45.58 14.07 3.63
CA PHE A 246 45.48 12.75 3.03
C PHE A 246 44.25 12.66 2.12
N PRO A 247 44.34 11.96 0.98
CA PRO A 247 43.19 11.67 0.14
C PRO A 247 42.18 10.76 0.85
N PRO A 248 40.89 10.75 0.43
CA PRO A 248 39.93 9.74 0.89
C PRO A 248 40.49 8.33 0.70
N ASP A 249 40.34 7.47 1.72
CA ASP A 249 40.77 6.07 1.71
C ASP A 249 42.28 5.88 1.54
N CYS A 250 43.09 6.73 2.19
CA CYS A 250 44.55 6.66 2.17
C CYS A 250 45.08 5.36 2.80
N GLN A 251 45.94 4.64 2.07
CA GLN A 251 46.65 3.48 2.59
C GLN A 251 47.90 3.89 3.39
N SER A 252 48.34 3.05 4.33
CA SER A 252 49.52 3.31 5.17
C SER A 252 50.81 3.58 4.37
N SER A 253 50.96 2.95 3.19
CA SER A 253 52.08 3.20 2.26
C SER A 253 52.04 4.60 1.63
N GLN A 254 50.87 5.04 1.19
CA GLN A 254 50.66 6.38 0.61
C GLN A 254 50.85 7.47 1.67
N MET A 255 50.38 7.23 2.90
CA MET A 255 50.61 8.13 4.04
C MET A 255 52.10 8.33 4.30
N ARG A 256 52.90 7.25 4.33
CA ARG A 256 54.37 7.31 4.50
C ARG A 256 55.04 8.12 3.39
N GLN A 257 54.63 7.92 2.13
CA GLN A 257 55.16 8.68 0.99
C GLN A 257 54.86 10.18 1.09
N LEU A 258 53.63 10.54 1.49
CA LEU A 258 53.24 11.93 1.67
C LEU A 258 53.99 12.59 2.84
N LEU A 259 54.21 11.86 3.94
CA LEU A 259 55.01 12.33 5.07
C LEU A 259 56.50 12.48 4.70
N SER A 260 57.09 11.57 3.92
CA SER A 260 58.48 11.67 3.48
C SER A 260 58.74 12.80 2.47
N ALA A 261 57.68 13.31 1.81
CA ALA A 261 57.77 14.44 0.90
C ALA A 261 57.60 15.81 1.59
N LEU A 262 57.19 15.84 2.87
CA LEU A 262 57.04 17.08 3.63
C LEU A 262 58.37 17.79 3.95
N PRO A 263 59.46 17.10 4.36
CA PRO A 263 60.70 17.77 4.77
C PRO A 263 61.27 18.69 3.70
N SER A 264 61.24 18.32 2.42
CA SER A 264 61.77 19.16 1.34
C SER A 264 61.07 20.51 1.23
N ARG A 265 59.74 20.54 1.39
CA ARG A 265 58.93 21.77 1.41
C ARG A 265 59.21 22.63 2.66
N LEU A 266 59.46 21.97 3.79
CA LEU A 266 59.74 22.62 5.05
C LEU A 266 61.15 23.19 5.13
N LEU A 267 62.12 22.55 4.49
CA LEU A 267 63.51 23.04 4.40
C LEU A 267 63.56 24.34 3.61
N GLU A 268 62.92 24.43 2.44
CA GLU A 268 62.90 25.65 1.63
C GLU A 268 62.31 26.83 2.41
N THR A 269 61.14 26.62 3.00
CA THR A 269 60.44 27.67 3.78
C THR A 269 61.15 27.97 5.10
N GLY A 270 61.75 26.96 5.73
CA GLY A 270 62.50 27.08 6.99
C GLY A 270 63.80 27.86 6.84
N VAL A 271 64.56 27.62 5.76
CA VAL A 271 65.78 28.37 5.46
C VAL A 271 65.46 29.84 5.23
N GLN A 272 64.36 30.15 4.53
CA GLN A 272 63.89 31.53 4.34
C GLN A 272 63.54 32.22 5.67
N GLN A 273 62.87 31.51 6.58
CA GLN A 273 62.49 32.07 7.89
C GLN A 273 63.70 32.31 8.81
N VAL A 274 64.69 31.40 8.80
CA VAL A 274 65.92 31.53 9.60
C VAL A 274 66.84 32.62 9.06
N THR A 275 66.88 32.81 7.74
CA THR A 275 67.60 33.92 7.10
C THR A 275 67.05 35.28 7.53
N GLY A 276 65.74 35.37 7.80
CA GLY A 276 65.10 36.57 8.34
C GLY A 276 65.39 36.81 9.82
N ASN A 277 65.18 35.80 10.67
CA ASN A 277 65.53 35.82 12.09
C ASN A 277 66.08 34.44 12.53
N PRO A 278 67.25 34.36 13.16
CA PRO A 278 67.87 33.10 13.56
C PRO A 278 67.08 32.34 14.63
N GLN A 279 66.16 33.03 15.33
CA GLN A 279 65.28 32.41 16.32
C GLN A 279 64.17 31.55 15.66
N HIS A 280 63.89 31.69 14.36
CA HIS A 280 62.80 30.97 13.67
C HIS A 280 63.13 29.52 13.27
N HIS A 281 63.63 28.70 14.19
CA HIS A 281 64.20 27.38 13.88
C HIS A 281 63.17 26.23 13.82
N PHE A 282 61.89 26.48 14.13
CA PHE A 282 60.87 25.43 14.27
C PHE A 282 60.70 24.56 13.02
N LEU A 283 60.63 25.16 11.83
CA LEU A 283 60.42 24.42 10.58
C LEU A 283 61.60 23.51 10.24
N LEU A 284 62.83 23.97 10.51
CA LEU A 284 64.04 23.20 10.26
C LEU A 284 64.20 22.07 11.27
N GLY A 285 63.89 22.31 12.55
CA GLY A 285 63.86 21.26 13.57
C GLY A 285 62.85 20.17 13.24
N LEU A 286 61.65 20.55 12.78
CA LEU A 286 60.62 19.60 12.38
C LEU A 286 61.01 18.84 11.10
N ALA A 287 61.66 19.50 10.13
CA ALA A 287 62.18 18.83 8.94
C ALA A 287 63.29 17.82 9.27
N ASP A 288 64.19 18.15 10.21
CA ASP A 288 65.23 17.22 10.68
C ASP A 288 64.61 16.00 11.41
N GLN A 289 63.62 16.22 12.27
CA GLN A 289 62.89 15.15 12.95
C GLN A 289 62.18 14.20 11.98
N LEU A 290 61.46 14.75 10.99
CA LEU A 290 60.78 13.95 9.97
C LEU A 290 61.76 13.22 9.04
N THR A 291 62.95 13.77 8.80
CA THR A 291 63.97 13.14 7.94
C THR A 291 64.67 11.99 8.67
N ARG A 292 65.03 12.16 9.94
CA ARG A 292 65.76 11.14 10.71
C ARG A 292 64.86 10.01 11.20
N GLN A 293 63.62 10.31 11.58
CA GLN A 293 62.73 9.35 12.24
C GLN A 293 61.27 9.45 11.76
N PRO A 294 61.00 9.22 10.46
CA PRO A 294 59.64 9.26 9.91
C PRO A 294 58.72 8.17 10.47
N GLU A 295 59.29 7.05 10.94
CA GLU A 295 58.54 5.92 11.50
C GLU A 295 57.84 6.27 12.81
N ARG A 296 58.38 7.22 13.59
CA ARG A 296 57.80 7.60 14.89
C ARG A 296 56.44 8.29 14.79
N ILE A 297 56.17 8.95 13.68
CA ILE A 297 54.86 9.58 13.41
C ILE A 297 54.02 8.66 12.52
N SER A 298 54.62 8.02 11.53
CA SER A 298 53.86 7.20 10.58
C SER A 298 53.39 5.84 11.13
N VAL A 299 54.08 5.25 12.11
CA VAL A 299 53.66 3.98 12.73
C VAL A 299 52.41 4.17 13.60
N PRO A 300 52.37 5.09 14.57
CA PRO A 300 51.15 5.41 15.34
C PRO A 300 49.94 5.79 14.49
N LEU A 301 50.17 6.55 13.42
CA LEU A 301 49.07 6.97 12.54
C LEU A 301 48.53 5.84 11.67
N SER A 302 49.34 4.81 11.41
CA SER A 302 48.91 3.66 10.61
C SER A 302 47.87 2.80 11.32
N THR A 303 47.87 2.81 12.66
CA THR A 303 46.85 2.19 13.51
C THR A 303 45.44 2.71 13.23
N PHE A 304 45.30 4.00 12.96
CA PHE A 304 44.01 4.62 12.63
C PHE A 304 43.49 4.23 11.24
N LEU A 305 44.36 3.68 10.38
CA LEU A 305 44.04 3.25 9.02
C LEU A 305 43.79 1.74 8.91
N GLU A 306 43.85 0.99 10.02
CA GLU A 306 43.69 -0.46 9.99
C GLU A 306 42.26 -0.89 9.58
N PRO A 307 42.10 -1.98 8.81
CA PRO A 307 40.81 -2.42 8.29
C PRO A 307 39.75 -2.69 9.36
N HIS A 308 40.19 -3.10 10.55
CA HIS A 308 39.30 -3.44 11.67
C HIS A 308 38.74 -2.19 12.36
N ARG A 309 39.36 -1.01 12.18
CA ARG A 309 39.00 0.26 12.82
C ARG A 309 39.34 1.46 11.93
N ALA A 310 38.90 1.44 10.67
CA ALA A 310 39.20 2.50 9.72
C ALA A 310 38.54 3.83 10.14
N LEU A 311 39.30 4.69 10.81
CA LEU A 311 38.92 6.07 11.05
C LEU A 311 39.24 6.86 9.78
N PRO A 312 38.35 7.77 9.34
CA PRO A 312 38.58 8.57 8.14
C PRO A 312 39.64 9.65 8.40
N LEU A 313 40.91 9.25 8.52
CA LEU A 313 42.05 10.13 8.73
C LEU A 313 42.24 11.03 7.51
N ALA A 314 42.06 12.33 7.70
CA ALA A 314 42.06 13.36 6.67
C ALA A 314 43.37 14.14 6.58
N GLY A 315 44.20 14.15 7.64
CA GLY A 315 45.50 14.82 7.61
C GLY A 315 46.18 14.92 8.96
N VAL A 316 47.46 15.33 8.93
CA VAL A 316 48.25 15.68 10.10
C VAL A 316 48.72 17.12 9.97
N VAL A 317 48.57 17.90 11.04
CA VAL A 317 49.03 19.27 11.15
C VAL A 317 50.01 19.38 12.32
N PHE A 318 51.10 20.10 12.12
CA PHE A 318 52.11 20.36 13.12
C PHE A 318 52.16 21.85 13.42
N SER A 319 52.18 22.23 14.70
CA SER A 319 52.38 23.62 15.09
C SER A 319 53.11 23.76 16.42
N PRO A 320 53.81 24.88 16.66
CA PRO A 320 54.18 25.28 18.02
C PRO A 320 52.93 25.59 18.84
N SER A 321 53.09 25.77 20.15
CA SER A 321 52.05 26.36 21.01
C SER A 321 51.60 27.73 20.51
N SER A 322 50.39 28.15 20.89
CA SER A 322 49.91 29.51 20.62
C SER A 322 50.38 30.46 21.74
N PRO A 323 50.99 31.62 21.43
CA PRO A 323 51.36 32.59 22.47
C PRO A 323 50.10 33.10 23.18
N GLN A 324 50.20 33.25 24.51
CA GLN A 324 49.11 33.58 25.43
C GLN A 324 48.15 34.67 24.88
N ALA A 325 46.88 34.31 24.73
CA ALA A 325 45.81 35.29 24.52
C ALA A 325 45.45 35.92 25.89
N SER A 326 46.18 36.95 26.29
CA SER A 326 45.96 37.64 27.58
C SER A 326 44.58 38.30 27.70
N HIS A 327 43.81 38.41 26.60
CA HIS A 327 42.43 38.93 26.61
C HIS A 327 41.58 38.28 25.50
N SER A 328 40.99 37.10 25.73
CA SER A 328 39.96 36.54 24.85
C SER A 328 38.56 37.00 25.31
N LEU A 329 37.78 37.58 24.39
CA LEU A 329 36.36 37.83 24.62
C LEU A 329 35.64 36.49 24.82
N LYS A 330 34.68 36.44 25.75
CA LYS A 330 33.92 35.20 26.05
C LYS A 330 33.30 34.63 24.76
N HIS A 331 33.52 33.35 24.50
CA HIS A 331 33.08 32.60 23.31
C HIS A 331 33.64 33.08 21.96
N HIS A 332 34.71 33.89 21.94
CA HIS A 332 35.37 34.29 20.71
C HIS A 332 36.69 33.55 20.51
N TRP A 333 36.84 32.92 19.34
CA TRP A 333 38.07 32.26 18.93
C TRP A 333 38.92 33.19 18.06
N ARG A 334 40.22 33.32 18.33
CA ARG A 334 41.14 34.08 17.46
C ARG A 334 41.69 33.16 16.37
N HIS A 335 41.32 33.42 15.12
CA HIS A 335 41.73 32.64 13.97
C HIS A 335 43.13 33.05 13.50
N ASP A 336 44.08 32.12 13.57
CA ASP A 336 45.43 32.28 13.06
C ASP A 336 45.64 31.50 11.75
N LYS A 337 46.60 31.93 10.93
CA LYS A 337 46.97 31.29 9.64
C LYS A 337 47.40 29.82 9.72
N ARG A 338 47.58 29.27 10.93
CA ARG A 338 47.80 27.83 11.18
C ARG A 338 46.59 26.98 10.77
N TRP A 339 45.40 27.56 10.81
CA TRP A 339 44.13 26.86 10.58
C TRP A 339 43.66 26.87 9.12
N ASP A 340 44.25 27.74 8.28
CA ASP A 340 43.80 27.98 6.90
C ASP A 340 43.73 26.69 6.07
N VAL A 341 44.79 25.86 6.07
CA VAL A 341 44.83 24.61 5.31
C VAL A 341 43.81 23.57 5.80
N LEU A 342 43.58 23.51 7.11
CA LEU A 342 42.57 22.60 7.69
C LEU A 342 41.16 23.06 7.32
N LEU A 343 40.86 24.35 7.50
CA LEU A 343 39.56 24.93 7.18
C LEU A 343 39.25 24.91 5.68
N GLU A 344 40.26 25.11 4.83
CA GLU A 344 40.11 25.00 3.38
C GLU A 344 39.81 23.56 2.95
N SER A 345 40.39 22.56 3.60
CA SER A 345 40.08 21.15 3.34
C SER A 345 38.65 20.73 3.70
N LEU A 346 37.98 21.50 4.58
CA LEU A 346 36.61 21.25 5.04
C LEU A 346 35.53 21.97 4.21
N ARG A 347 35.93 22.82 3.27
CA ARG A 347 35.01 23.48 2.32
C ARG A 347 34.32 22.45 1.42
N PRO A 348 33.17 22.78 0.79
CA PRO A 348 32.23 21.82 0.18
C PRO A 348 32.75 20.84 -0.90
N SER A 349 33.99 21.02 -1.35
CA SER A 349 34.75 20.11 -2.24
C SER A 349 35.56 19.02 -1.50
N GLY A 350 35.67 19.07 -0.18
CA GLY A 350 36.45 18.13 0.64
C GLY A 350 35.66 16.96 1.23
N LEU A 351 36.32 16.19 2.11
CA LEU A 351 35.76 15.03 2.83
C LEU A 351 34.53 15.43 3.64
N LYS A 352 33.43 14.70 3.49
CA LYS A 352 32.14 15.01 4.13
C LYS A 352 31.86 14.07 5.29
N ALA A 353 31.33 14.62 6.38
CA ALA A 353 30.77 13.82 7.45
C ALA A 353 29.70 12.85 6.92
N ARG A 354 29.90 11.55 7.15
CA ARG A 354 29.00 10.49 6.70
C ARG A 354 28.18 10.01 7.88
N LYS A 355 26.86 9.93 7.73
CA LYS A 355 26.01 9.40 8.79
C LYS A 355 26.31 7.91 9.00
N ILE A 356 26.55 7.51 10.24
CA ILE A 356 26.76 6.11 10.61
C ILE A 356 25.37 5.46 10.72
N GLY A 357 25.12 4.43 9.92
CA GLY A 357 23.85 3.65 9.92
C GLY A 357 23.17 3.52 8.56
N PHE A 358 22.13 2.68 8.51
CA PHE A 358 21.42 2.35 7.28
C PHE A 358 20.72 3.59 6.68
N PRO A 359 20.90 3.90 5.38
CA PRO A 359 20.31 5.07 4.75
C PRO A 359 18.81 4.86 4.49
N TRP A 360 17.99 4.91 5.55
CA TRP A 360 16.55 4.65 5.51
C TRP A 360 15.82 5.45 4.42
N ARG A 361 16.28 6.69 4.16
CA ARG A 361 15.74 7.52 3.07
C ARG A 361 15.87 6.87 1.69
N ARG A 362 17.02 6.26 1.39
CA ARG A 362 17.27 5.58 0.11
C ARG A 362 16.44 4.30 -0.01
N ALA A 363 16.33 3.54 1.08
CA ALA A 363 15.53 2.32 1.11
C ALA A 363 14.03 2.62 0.95
N VAL A 364 13.50 3.62 1.65
CA VAL A 364 12.10 4.06 1.48
C VAL A 364 11.87 4.56 0.06
N SER A 365 12.76 5.40 -0.50
CA SER A 365 12.59 5.87 -1.88
C SER A 365 12.63 4.73 -2.90
N ALA A 366 13.51 3.74 -2.71
CA ALA A 366 13.59 2.58 -3.60
C ALA A 366 12.34 1.69 -3.48
N SER A 367 11.86 1.46 -2.26
CA SER A 367 10.63 0.71 -2.01
C SER A 367 9.40 1.40 -2.61
N THR A 368 9.29 2.73 -2.45
CA THR A 368 8.19 3.49 -3.07
C THR A 368 8.27 3.42 -4.60
N ALA A 369 9.46 3.54 -5.20
CA ALA A 369 9.63 3.41 -6.64
C ALA A 369 9.25 2.00 -7.15
N ALA A 370 9.63 0.95 -6.43
CA ALA A 370 9.24 -0.42 -6.75
C ALA A 370 7.72 -0.64 -6.67
N LEU A 371 7.07 -0.09 -5.64
CA LEU A 371 5.61 -0.15 -5.50
C LEU A 371 4.89 0.59 -6.64
N MET A 372 5.42 1.75 -7.10
CA MET A 372 4.86 2.45 -8.25
C MET A 372 4.97 1.64 -9.54
N LEU A 373 6.12 0.99 -9.79
CA LEU A 373 6.30 0.12 -10.96
C LEU A 373 5.34 -1.09 -10.92
N LEU A 374 5.18 -1.71 -9.75
CA LEU A 374 4.26 -2.82 -9.56
C LEU A 374 2.80 -2.39 -9.81
N TRP A 375 2.41 -1.22 -9.31
CA TRP A 375 1.06 -0.69 -9.53
C TRP A 375 0.80 -0.35 -11.00
N ALA A 376 1.78 0.25 -11.69
CA ALA A 376 1.70 0.52 -13.12
C ALA A 376 1.55 -0.77 -13.94
N ALA A 377 2.31 -1.83 -13.62
CA ALA A 377 2.19 -3.13 -14.26
C ALA A 377 0.82 -3.79 -13.99
N SER A 378 0.27 -3.63 -12.79
CA SER A 378 -1.06 -4.13 -12.45
C SER A 378 -2.16 -3.42 -13.27
N MET A 379 -2.05 -2.10 -13.44
CA MET A 379 -2.97 -1.30 -14.27
C MET A 379 -2.94 -1.73 -15.75
N THR A 380 -1.76 -1.99 -16.33
CA THR A 380 -1.66 -2.37 -17.74
C THR A 380 -2.28 -3.74 -18.02
N VAL A 381 -2.02 -4.73 -17.17
CA VAL A 381 -2.67 -6.04 -17.24
C VAL A 381 -4.18 -5.90 -17.14
N SER A 382 -4.65 -5.08 -16.20
CA SER A 382 -6.08 -4.83 -16.02
C SER A 382 -6.73 -4.12 -17.20
N PHE A 383 -6.06 -3.15 -17.81
CA PHE A 383 -6.54 -2.49 -19.01
C PHE A 383 -6.71 -3.47 -20.18
N ILE A 384 -5.68 -4.30 -20.46
CA ILE A 384 -5.71 -5.25 -21.58
C ILE A 384 -6.81 -6.29 -21.37
N ALA A 385 -6.92 -6.86 -20.16
CA ALA A 385 -7.92 -7.88 -19.85
C ALA A 385 -9.36 -7.33 -19.94
N ASN A 386 -9.62 -6.13 -19.41
CA ASN A 386 -10.92 -5.49 -19.53
C ASN A 386 -11.24 -5.14 -20.99
N ARG A 387 -10.27 -4.63 -21.77
CA ARG A 387 -10.48 -4.28 -23.18
C ARG A 387 -10.81 -5.51 -24.03
N HIS A 388 -10.14 -6.63 -23.77
CA HIS A 388 -10.42 -7.90 -24.45
C HIS A 388 -11.83 -8.41 -24.12
N LEU A 389 -12.26 -8.29 -22.85
CA LEU A 389 -13.62 -8.66 -22.42
C LEU A 389 -14.68 -7.82 -23.16
N VAL A 390 -14.50 -6.50 -23.22
CA VAL A 390 -15.39 -5.59 -23.97
C VAL A 390 -15.47 -5.99 -25.45
N ALA A 391 -14.33 -6.31 -26.07
CA ALA A 391 -14.27 -6.68 -27.49
C ALA A 391 -15.05 -7.97 -27.80
N ILE A 392 -14.88 -9.01 -26.96
CA ILE A 392 -15.63 -10.26 -27.10
C ILE A 392 -17.14 -10.01 -26.96
N ALA A 393 -17.54 -9.27 -25.92
CA ALA A 393 -18.96 -8.99 -25.68
C ALA A 393 -19.59 -8.21 -26.84
N GLN A 394 -18.87 -7.22 -27.38
CA GLN A 394 -19.31 -6.45 -28.54
C GLN A 394 -19.48 -7.34 -29.78
N GLN A 395 -18.55 -8.26 -30.05
CA GLN A 395 -18.64 -9.20 -31.16
C GLN A 395 -19.85 -10.13 -31.03
N GLN A 396 -20.11 -10.66 -29.82
CA GLN A 396 -21.27 -11.53 -29.55
C GLN A 396 -22.59 -10.80 -29.79
N VAL A 397 -22.71 -9.55 -29.33
CA VAL A 397 -23.90 -8.72 -29.56
C VAL A 397 -24.10 -8.46 -31.06
N GLN A 398 -23.03 -8.17 -31.81
CA GLN A 398 -23.14 -7.95 -33.25
C GLN A 398 -23.57 -9.21 -34.01
N GLN A 399 -23.06 -10.38 -33.65
CA GLN A 399 -23.47 -11.64 -34.28
C GLN A 399 -24.93 -12.03 -33.95
N ALA A 400 -25.37 -11.82 -32.71
CA ALA A 400 -26.74 -12.13 -32.31
C ALA A 400 -27.79 -11.16 -32.91
N SER A 401 -27.42 -9.88 -33.08
CA SER A 401 -28.29 -8.84 -33.65
C SER A 401 -28.32 -8.81 -35.18
N ALA A 402 -27.37 -9.45 -35.86
CA ALA A 402 -27.31 -9.50 -37.31
C ALA A 402 -28.46 -10.33 -37.91
N GLY A 403 -29.59 -9.68 -38.20
CA GLY A 403 -30.80 -10.32 -38.71
C GLY A 403 -30.64 -11.06 -40.05
N LYS A 404 -29.57 -10.77 -40.81
CA LYS A 404 -29.23 -11.45 -42.07
C LYS A 404 -28.56 -12.81 -41.89
N GLN A 405 -28.12 -13.16 -40.67
CA GLN A 405 -27.43 -14.42 -40.41
C GLN A 405 -28.40 -15.58 -40.16
N PRO A 406 -27.98 -16.84 -40.44
CA PRO A 406 -28.76 -18.02 -40.11
C PRO A 406 -29.16 -18.07 -38.63
N LEU A 407 -30.36 -18.54 -38.34
CA LEU A 407 -30.92 -18.54 -36.98
C LEU A 407 -30.07 -19.35 -35.99
N ALA A 408 -29.42 -20.43 -36.45
CA ALA A 408 -28.48 -21.21 -35.66
C ALA A 408 -27.27 -20.40 -35.16
N VAL A 409 -26.70 -19.52 -36.00
CA VAL A 409 -25.56 -18.67 -35.63
C VAL A 409 -25.97 -17.63 -34.60
N ARG A 410 -27.17 -17.04 -34.79
CA ARG A 410 -27.73 -16.05 -33.85
C ARG A 410 -27.99 -16.66 -32.48
N LEU A 411 -28.56 -17.87 -32.42
CA LEU A 411 -28.78 -18.59 -31.15
C LEU A 411 -27.45 -19.01 -30.49
N HIS A 412 -26.47 -19.42 -31.29
CA HIS A 412 -25.14 -19.74 -30.75
C HIS A 412 -24.50 -18.49 -30.11
N ALA A 413 -24.51 -17.34 -30.81
CA ALA A 413 -24.02 -16.08 -30.29
C ALA A 413 -24.79 -15.64 -29.03
N LEU A 414 -26.11 -15.83 -28.99
CA LEU A 414 -26.93 -15.55 -27.81
C LEU A 414 -26.56 -16.46 -26.62
N SER A 415 -26.30 -17.75 -26.86
CA SER A 415 -25.83 -18.67 -25.81
C SER A 415 -24.44 -18.29 -25.27
N ALA A 416 -23.54 -17.82 -26.14
CA ALA A 416 -22.24 -17.31 -25.73
C ALA A 416 -22.39 -16.03 -24.88
N LEU A 417 -23.30 -15.13 -25.27
CA LEU A 417 -23.64 -13.93 -24.52
C LEU A 417 -24.19 -14.28 -23.14
N GLN A 418 -25.12 -15.24 -23.02
CA GLN A 418 -25.64 -15.70 -21.72
C GLN A 418 -24.52 -16.21 -20.80
N LYS A 419 -23.57 -16.99 -21.33
CA LYS A 419 -22.39 -17.43 -20.55
C LYS A 419 -21.55 -16.26 -20.07
N THR A 420 -21.39 -15.21 -20.88
CA THR A 420 -20.67 -14.01 -20.43
C THR A 420 -21.44 -13.25 -19.36
N LEU A 421 -22.76 -13.09 -19.50
CA LEU A 421 -23.62 -12.44 -18.50
C LEU A 421 -23.59 -13.18 -17.18
N SER A 422 -23.74 -14.51 -17.19
CA SER A 422 -23.69 -15.31 -15.96
C SER A 422 -22.32 -15.22 -15.28
N GLN A 423 -21.23 -15.17 -16.03
CA GLN A 423 -19.89 -14.92 -15.48
C GLN A 423 -19.75 -13.52 -14.89
N LEU A 424 -20.28 -12.49 -15.55
CA LEU A 424 -20.23 -11.11 -15.05
C LEU A 424 -21.07 -10.96 -13.78
N GLU A 425 -22.25 -11.58 -13.72
CA GLU A 425 -23.14 -11.57 -12.57
C GLU A 425 -22.52 -12.32 -11.38
N TYR A 426 -21.95 -13.51 -11.63
CA TYR A 426 -21.19 -14.25 -10.62
C TYR A 426 -20.05 -13.40 -10.03
N ARG A 427 -19.30 -12.70 -10.89
CA ARG A 427 -18.21 -11.79 -10.49
C ARG A 427 -18.69 -10.53 -9.77
N SER A 428 -19.90 -10.05 -10.06
CA SER A 428 -20.48 -8.93 -9.33
C SER A 428 -20.77 -9.34 -7.88
N GLN A 429 -21.27 -10.57 -7.68
CA GLN A 429 -21.59 -11.10 -6.35
C GLN A 429 -20.35 -11.55 -5.54
N HIS A 430 -19.40 -12.24 -6.18
CA HIS A 430 -18.23 -12.86 -5.51
C HIS A 430 -16.93 -12.07 -5.66
N GLY A 431 -16.96 -10.96 -6.42
CA GLY A 431 -15.79 -10.15 -6.74
C GLY A 431 -15.09 -10.59 -8.03
N ALA A 432 -14.63 -9.61 -8.82
CA ALA A 432 -13.84 -9.85 -10.01
C ALA A 432 -12.44 -10.41 -9.67
N PRO A 433 -11.82 -11.20 -10.56
CA PRO A 433 -10.45 -11.68 -10.37
C PRO A 433 -9.45 -10.52 -10.37
N TRP A 434 -8.32 -10.68 -9.65
CA TRP A 434 -7.32 -9.62 -9.40
C TRP A 434 -6.83 -8.91 -10.67
N TYR A 435 -6.69 -9.66 -11.78
CA TYR A 435 -6.22 -9.11 -13.06
C TYR A 435 -7.23 -8.18 -13.72
N LEU A 436 -8.50 -8.11 -13.28
CA LEU A 436 -9.49 -7.14 -13.78
C LEU A 436 -9.70 -5.96 -12.81
N ARG A 437 -9.19 -6.04 -11.57
CA ARG A 437 -9.61 -5.19 -10.45
C ARG A 437 -8.82 -3.91 -10.23
N ALA A 438 -7.69 -3.71 -10.88
CA ALA A 438 -6.74 -2.63 -10.54
C ALA A 438 -7.33 -1.23 -10.87
N GLY A 439 -8.42 -0.81 -10.21
CA GLY A 439 -9.15 0.45 -10.47
C GLY A 439 -9.88 0.55 -11.81
N LEU A 440 -9.77 -0.46 -12.70
CA LEU A 440 -10.24 -0.40 -14.09
C LEU A 440 -11.30 -1.45 -14.44
N SER A 441 -11.92 -2.09 -13.45
CA SER A 441 -12.90 -3.16 -13.70
C SER A 441 -14.13 -2.64 -14.44
N GLN A 442 -14.41 -3.20 -15.61
CA GLN A 442 -15.58 -2.88 -16.44
C GLN A 442 -16.75 -3.86 -16.21
N ASN A 443 -16.68 -4.69 -15.16
CA ASN A 443 -17.61 -5.81 -14.95
C ASN A 443 -19.07 -5.33 -14.83
N ASP A 444 -19.32 -4.40 -13.90
CA ASP A 444 -20.68 -3.95 -13.60
C ASP A 444 -21.23 -3.02 -14.70
N ASP A 445 -20.37 -2.16 -15.26
CA ASP A 445 -20.71 -1.30 -16.40
C ASP A 445 -21.11 -2.14 -17.63
N LEU A 446 -20.37 -3.22 -17.91
CA LEU A 446 -20.71 -4.14 -19.00
C LEU A 446 -21.97 -4.94 -18.71
N LEU A 447 -22.17 -5.41 -17.48
CA LEU A 447 -23.39 -6.09 -17.09
C LEU A 447 -24.60 -5.18 -17.34
N ALA A 448 -24.55 -3.94 -16.86
CA ALA A 448 -25.60 -2.94 -17.04
C ALA A 448 -25.86 -2.61 -18.53
N ALA A 449 -24.82 -2.60 -19.37
CA ALA A 449 -24.94 -2.33 -20.80
C ALA A 449 -25.43 -3.54 -21.62
N LEU A 450 -25.06 -4.77 -21.24
CA LEU A 450 -25.35 -5.98 -22.01
C LEU A 450 -26.73 -6.57 -21.71
N PHE A 451 -27.22 -6.49 -20.48
CA PHE A 451 -28.53 -7.04 -20.10
C PHE A 451 -29.69 -6.50 -20.94
N PRO A 452 -29.84 -5.17 -21.15
CA PRO A 452 -30.89 -4.63 -22.00
C PRO A 452 -30.82 -5.15 -23.44
N ARG A 453 -29.63 -5.18 -24.04
CA ARG A 453 -29.41 -5.67 -25.41
C ARG A 453 -29.71 -7.16 -25.54
N TYR A 454 -29.39 -7.95 -24.51
CA TYR A 454 -29.77 -9.35 -24.45
C TYR A 454 -31.30 -9.52 -24.42
N GLY A 455 -32.01 -8.69 -23.65
CA GLY A 455 -33.47 -8.67 -23.59
C GLY A 455 -34.11 -8.43 -24.97
N GLU A 456 -33.63 -7.43 -25.71
CA GLU A 456 -34.12 -7.10 -27.06
C GLU A 456 -33.95 -8.27 -28.05
N MET A 457 -32.84 -9.00 -27.96
CA MET A 457 -32.55 -10.12 -28.88
C MET A 457 -33.24 -11.42 -28.46
N SER A 458 -33.37 -11.67 -27.15
CA SER A 458 -33.94 -12.91 -26.62
C SER A 458 -35.46 -12.99 -26.73
N GLN A 459 -36.18 -11.86 -26.64
CA GLN A 459 -37.63 -11.83 -26.77
C GLN A 459 -38.14 -12.44 -28.10
N PRO A 460 -37.73 -11.96 -29.29
CA PRO A 460 -38.20 -12.53 -30.55
C PRO A 460 -37.66 -13.95 -30.79
N LEU A 461 -36.45 -14.25 -30.31
CA LEU A 461 -35.79 -15.53 -30.56
C LEU A 461 -36.27 -16.64 -29.63
N LEU A 462 -36.68 -16.35 -28.40
CA LEU A 462 -37.06 -17.33 -27.39
C LEU A 462 -38.53 -17.15 -26.97
N ARG A 463 -38.89 -15.98 -26.43
CA ARG A 463 -40.23 -15.73 -25.88
C ARG A 463 -41.32 -15.83 -26.94
N ASP A 464 -41.21 -15.04 -28.01
CA ASP A 464 -42.27 -14.91 -29.01
C ASP A 464 -42.40 -16.20 -29.83
N ALA A 465 -41.26 -16.86 -30.11
CA ALA A 465 -41.26 -18.15 -30.79
C ALA A 465 -41.87 -19.28 -29.92
N ALA A 466 -41.58 -19.29 -28.61
CA ALA A 466 -42.21 -20.23 -27.68
C ALA A 466 -43.70 -19.94 -27.50
N ALA A 467 -44.08 -18.65 -27.42
CA ALA A 467 -45.47 -18.22 -27.32
C ALA A 467 -46.28 -18.67 -28.54
N HIS A 468 -45.76 -18.45 -29.76
CA HIS A 468 -46.42 -18.87 -30.99
C HIS A 468 -46.63 -20.39 -31.04
N HIS A 469 -45.62 -21.18 -30.67
CA HIS A 469 -45.74 -22.65 -30.60
C HIS A 469 -46.83 -23.07 -29.60
N LEU A 470 -46.88 -22.45 -28.41
CA LEU A 470 -47.90 -22.75 -27.42
C LEU A 470 -49.30 -22.30 -27.85
N GLU A 471 -49.42 -21.14 -28.48
CA GLU A 471 -50.69 -20.62 -29.00
C GLU A 471 -51.25 -21.53 -30.11
N GLU A 472 -50.41 -22.03 -31.02
CA GLU A 472 -50.82 -23.03 -32.03
C GLU A 472 -51.35 -24.32 -31.40
N GLN A 473 -50.66 -24.85 -30.38
CA GLN A 473 -51.11 -26.08 -29.70
C GLN A 473 -52.41 -25.87 -28.92
N LEU A 474 -52.55 -24.71 -28.25
CA LEU A 474 -53.74 -24.37 -27.48
C LEU A 474 -54.94 -24.09 -28.37
N THR A 475 -54.75 -23.39 -29.50
CA THR A 475 -55.81 -23.16 -30.49
C THR A 475 -56.25 -24.47 -31.15
N ALA A 476 -55.31 -25.37 -31.47
CA ALA A 476 -55.63 -26.72 -31.95
C ALA A 476 -56.49 -27.50 -30.95
N PHE A 477 -56.19 -27.40 -29.64
CA PHE A 477 -57.01 -28.02 -28.60
C PHE A 477 -58.43 -27.43 -28.53
N VAL A 478 -58.57 -26.11 -28.64
CA VAL A 478 -59.88 -25.43 -28.62
C VAL A 478 -60.74 -25.84 -29.83
N GLN A 479 -60.13 -26.09 -30.98
CA GLN A 479 -60.81 -26.50 -32.21
C GLN A 479 -61.26 -27.97 -32.25
N LEU A 480 -60.77 -28.83 -31.34
CA LEU A 480 -61.19 -30.23 -31.30
C LEU A 480 -62.73 -30.34 -31.09
N PRO A 481 -63.41 -31.38 -31.60
CA PRO A 481 -64.85 -31.60 -31.37
C PRO A 481 -65.20 -32.05 -29.93
N PRO A 482 -66.44 -31.76 -29.44
CA PRO A 482 -66.90 -32.03 -28.08
C PRO A 482 -66.65 -33.45 -27.55
N ASP A 483 -66.86 -34.46 -28.41
CA ASP A 483 -66.93 -35.88 -28.03
C ASP A 483 -65.74 -36.71 -28.55
N SER A 484 -64.62 -36.07 -28.90
CA SER A 484 -63.46 -36.79 -29.42
C SER A 484 -62.61 -37.41 -28.28
N PRO A 485 -62.24 -38.70 -28.35
CA PRO A 485 -61.39 -39.36 -27.34
C PRO A 485 -59.96 -38.80 -27.33
N LEU A 486 -59.55 -38.12 -28.40
CA LEU A 486 -58.28 -37.40 -28.49
C LEU A 486 -58.24 -36.21 -27.54
N ARG A 487 -59.36 -35.52 -27.34
CA ARG A 487 -59.44 -34.39 -26.42
C ARG A 487 -59.17 -34.84 -24.98
N GLU A 488 -59.69 -35.99 -24.57
CA GLU A 488 -59.45 -36.53 -23.22
C GLU A 488 -57.96 -36.80 -22.96
N LYS A 489 -57.24 -37.32 -23.96
CA LYS A 489 -55.80 -37.54 -23.88
C LYS A 489 -55.03 -36.23 -23.84
N MET A 490 -55.42 -35.24 -24.65
CA MET A 490 -54.74 -33.95 -24.75
C MET A 490 -55.02 -33.01 -23.57
N THR A 491 -56.08 -33.20 -22.78
CA THR A 491 -56.42 -32.30 -21.66
C THR A 491 -55.29 -32.14 -20.64
N LYS A 492 -54.55 -33.21 -20.31
CA LYS A 492 -53.38 -33.11 -19.41
C LYS A 492 -52.26 -32.28 -20.03
N THR A 493 -51.97 -32.51 -21.31
CA THR A 493 -50.94 -31.78 -22.08
C THR A 493 -51.32 -30.31 -22.26
N ALA A 494 -52.57 -30.02 -22.65
CA ALA A 494 -53.10 -28.68 -22.83
C ALA A 494 -53.11 -27.87 -21.52
N TYR A 495 -53.35 -28.52 -20.38
CA TYR A 495 -53.17 -27.88 -19.07
C TYR A 495 -51.71 -27.48 -18.82
N GLY A 496 -50.75 -28.37 -19.12
CA GLY A 496 -49.32 -28.09 -19.04
C GLY A 496 -48.89 -26.93 -19.95
N GLN A 497 -49.36 -26.94 -21.20
CA GLN A 497 -49.10 -25.90 -22.20
C GLN A 497 -49.70 -24.55 -21.78
N LEU A 498 -50.94 -24.53 -21.27
CA LEU A 498 -51.55 -23.31 -20.73
C LEU A 498 -50.75 -22.78 -19.53
N LYS A 499 -50.27 -23.68 -18.66
CA LYS A 499 -49.43 -23.31 -17.52
C LYS A 499 -48.11 -22.67 -17.99
N GLN A 500 -47.44 -23.23 -19.01
CA GLN A 500 -46.23 -22.64 -19.60
C GLN A 500 -46.49 -21.26 -20.21
N TYR A 501 -47.60 -21.11 -20.94
CA TYR A 501 -48.01 -19.82 -21.51
C TYR A 501 -48.24 -18.77 -20.42
N LEU A 502 -48.94 -19.15 -19.35
CA LEU A 502 -49.17 -18.26 -18.21
C LEU A 502 -47.89 -17.91 -17.45
N MET A 503 -46.88 -18.78 -17.43
CA MET A 503 -45.57 -18.46 -16.86
C MET A 503 -44.85 -17.36 -17.66
N LEU A 504 -44.93 -17.38 -19.00
CA LEU A 504 -44.34 -16.32 -19.84
C LEU A 504 -45.00 -14.95 -19.66
N THR A 505 -46.28 -14.94 -19.31
CA THR A 505 -47.03 -13.70 -19.08
C THR A 505 -46.94 -13.19 -17.64
N ARG A 506 -46.72 -14.07 -16.67
CA ARG A 506 -46.65 -13.77 -15.24
C ARG A 506 -45.27 -14.08 -14.65
N PRO A 507 -44.35 -13.10 -14.59
CA PRO A 507 -42.99 -13.32 -14.10
C PRO A 507 -42.94 -13.86 -12.67
N GLU A 508 -43.88 -13.47 -11.80
CA GLU A 508 -43.96 -13.92 -10.40
C GLU A 508 -44.22 -15.42 -10.22
N LYS A 509 -44.77 -16.09 -11.24
CA LYS A 509 -45.10 -17.52 -11.22
C LYS A 509 -44.14 -18.35 -12.07
N MET A 510 -43.05 -17.75 -12.54
CA MET A 510 -42.07 -18.43 -13.38
C MET A 510 -41.20 -19.38 -12.54
N ASP A 511 -41.27 -20.67 -12.84
CA ASP A 511 -40.29 -21.67 -12.40
C ASP A 511 -39.39 -22.00 -13.60
N ALA A 512 -38.16 -21.49 -13.56
CA ALA A 512 -37.25 -21.58 -14.69
C ALA A 512 -36.84 -23.02 -15.04
N ALA A 513 -36.64 -23.88 -14.03
CA ALA A 513 -36.20 -25.25 -14.24
C ALA A 513 -37.33 -26.09 -14.82
N TRP A 514 -38.54 -25.95 -14.24
CA TRP A 514 -39.73 -26.62 -14.74
C TRP A 514 -40.07 -26.15 -16.16
N PHE A 515 -40.13 -24.82 -16.39
CA PHE A 515 -40.46 -24.23 -17.68
C PHE A 515 -39.52 -24.72 -18.80
N ALA A 516 -38.20 -24.65 -18.59
CA ALA A 516 -37.25 -25.06 -19.61
C ALA A 516 -37.34 -26.55 -19.93
N THR A 517 -37.51 -27.40 -18.91
CA THR A 517 -37.58 -28.86 -19.09
C THR A 517 -38.86 -29.27 -19.80
N THR A 518 -40.00 -28.77 -19.34
CA THR A 518 -41.30 -29.14 -19.92
C THR A 518 -41.47 -28.52 -21.31
N LEU A 519 -41.04 -27.28 -21.54
CA LEU A 519 -41.15 -26.66 -22.86
C LEU A 519 -40.28 -27.40 -23.89
N MET A 520 -39.10 -27.92 -23.51
CA MET A 520 -38.28 -28.72 -24.41
C MET A 520 -38.88 -30.11 -24.72
N GLN A 521 -39.67 -30.67 -23.79
CA GLN A 521 -40.44 -31.89 -24.05
C GLN A 521 -41.59 -31.63 -25.04
N ASP A 522 -42.25 -30.48 -24.91
CA ASP A 522 -43.36 -30.07 -25.77
C ASP A 522 -42.91 -29.46 -27.11
N TRP A 523 -41.65 -28.99 -27.20
CA TRP A 523 -41.06 -28.35 -28.38
C TRP A 523 -39.69 -28.95 -28.76
N PRO A 524 -39.65 -30.24 -29.15
CA PRO A 524 -38.40 -30.96 -29.41
C PRO A 524 -37.71 -30.56 -30.71
N GLN A 525 -38.47 -30.06 -31.70
CA GLN A 525 -37.98 -29.62 -33.01
C GLN A 525 -38.43 -28.19 -33.27
N ARG A 526 -37.53 -27.37 -33.80
CA ARG A 526 -37.79 -25.96 -34.11
C ARG A 526 -37.49 -25.67 -35.57
N SER A 527 -38.47 -25.13 -36.28
CA SER A 527 -38.35 -24.75 -37.69
C SER A 527 -37.18 -23.78 -37.91
N GLY A 528 -36.31 -24.09 -38.88
CA GLY A 528 -35.16 -23.25 -39.25
C GLY A 528 -33.86 -23.53 -38.49
N ILE A 529 -33.79 -24.60 -37.69
CA ILE A 529 -32.59 -25.04 -36.97
C ILE A 529 -32.47 -26.56 -37.08
N ALA A 530 -31.24 -27.08 -37.10
CA ALA A 530 -30.99 -28.51 -36.92
C ALA A 530 -31.37 -28.97 -35.49
N ASP A 531 -32.05 -30.10 -35.38
CA ASP A 531 -32.55 -30.66 -34.11
C ASP A 531 -31.45 -30.79 -33.05
N ALA A 532 -30.25 -31.23 -33.44
CA ALA A 532 -29.12 -31.38 -32.52
C ALA A 532 -28.70 -30.04 -31.87
N VAL A 533 -28.76 -28.94 -32.61
CA VAL A 533 -28.41 -27.61 -32.09
C VAL A 533 -29.49 -27.09 -31.14
N TRP A 534 -30.76 -27.32 -31.48
CA TRP A 534 -31.88 -26.93 -30.62
C TRP A 534 -31.91 -27.73 -29.32
N GLN A 535 -31.74 -29.05 -29.37
CA GLN A 535 -31.69 -29.88 -28.17
C GLN A 535 -30.46 -29.60 -27.30
N GLY A 536 -29.32 -29.26 -27.90
CA GLY A 536 -28.09 -28.94 -27.16
C GLY A 536 -28.09 -27.57 -26.48
N SER A 537 -28.67 -26.54 -27.12
CA SER A 537 -28.64 -25.16 -26.59
C SER A 537 -29.96 -24.70 -25.98
N GLY A 538 -31.10 -25.17 -26.50
CA GLY A 538 -32.45 -24.78 -26.12
C GLY A 538 -32.73 -24.83 -24.61
N PRO A 539 -32.44 -25.94 -23.89
CA PRO A 539 -32.71 -26.02 -22.45
C PRO A 539 -31.99 -24.92 -21.66
N SER A 540 -30.70 -24.69 -21.94
CA SER A 540 -29.91 -23.65 -21.27
C SER A 540 -30.38 -22.23 -21.61
N LEU A 541 -30.76 -22.01 -22.88
CA LEU A 541 -31.26 -20.73 -23.36
C LEU A 541 -32.57 -20.34 -22.68
N LEU A 542 -33.50 -21.30 -22.61
CA LEU A 542 -34.81 -21.13 -21.98
C LEU A 542 -34.70 -20.99 -20.46
N ALA A 543 -33.86 -21.81 -19.81
CA ALA A 543 -33.65 -21.74 -18.36
C ALA A 543 -33.09 -20.38 -17.93
N PHE A 544 -32.08 -19.87 -18.66
CA PHE A 544 -31.51 -18.56 -18.36
C PHE A 544 -32.52 -17.43 -18.60
N TYR A 545 -33.26 -17.47 -19.70
CA TYR A 545 -34.32 -16.50 -19.98
C TYR A 545 -35.40 -16.50 -18.88
N ALA A 546 -35.89 -17.68 -18.51
CA ALA A 546 -36.92 -17.84 -17.49
C ALA A 546 -36.44 -17.38 -16.10
N ALA A 547 -35.19 -17.69 -15.73
CA ALA A 547 -34.61 -17.21 -14.47
C ALA A 547 -34.47 -15.68 -14.45
N SER A 548 -34.08 -15.09 -15.59
CA SER A 548 -33.92 -13.64 -15.75
C SER A 548 -35.25 -12.89 -15.85
N LEU A 549 -36.37 -13.59 -16.09
CA LEU A 549 -37.68 -12.97 -16.24
C LEU A 549 -38.19 -12.38 -14.91
N ALA A 550 -37.82 -12.99 -13.77
CA ALA A 550 -38.18 -12.49 -12.45
C ALA A 550 -37.51 -11.14 -12.12
N SER A 551 -36.26 -10.94 -12.53
CA SER A 551 -35.51 -9.69 -12.34
C SER A 551 -35.85 -8.62 -13.39
N HIS A 552 -36.41 -9.02 -14.54
CA HIS A 552 -36.77 -8.12 -15.64
C HIS A 552 -38.24 -8.30 -16.07
N PRO A 553 -39.21 -7.81 -15.26
CA PRO A 553 -40.64 -7.99 -15.53
C PRO A 553 -41.11 -7.37 -16.84
N GLN A 554 -40.36 -6.41 -17.39
CA GLN A 554 -40.58 -5.79 -18.71
C GLN A 554 -40.46 -6.76 -19.89
N TRP A 555 -39.85 -7.95 -19.71
CA TRP A 555 -39.73 -8.96 -20.76
C TRP A 555 -40.95 -9.89 -20.86
N ARG A 556 -41.96 -9.73 -19.99
CA ARG A 556 -43.19 -10.53 -20.01
C ARG A 556 -43.88 -10.50 -21.37
N LEU A 557 -44.52 -11.61 -21.73
CA LEU A 557 -45.42 -11.66 -22.90
C LEU A 557 -46.73 -10.91 -22.56
N PRO A 558 -47.29 -10.09 -23.47
CA PRO A 558 -48.66 -9.60 -23.31
C PRO A 558 -49.65 -10.77 -23.31
N VAL A 559 -50.65 -10.74 -22.42
CA VAL A 559 -51.63 -11.83 -22.27
C VAL A 559 -52.69 -11.71 -23.36
N ASP A 560 -52.97 -12.81 -24.08
CA ASP A 560 -54.23 -12.97 -24.81
C ASP A 560 -55.31 -13.52 -23.87
N ASP A 561 -56.09 -12.61 -23.27
CA ASP A 561 -57.18 -12.97 -22.35
C ASP A 561 -58.28 -13.79 -23.04
N GLY A 562 -58.46 -13.63 -24.36
CA GLY A 562 -59.42 -14.37 -25.16
C GLY A 562 -59.04 -15.85 -25.25
N LEU A 563 -57.79 -16.14 -25.64
CA LEU A 563 -57.30 -17.52 -25.72
C LEU A 563 -57.28 -18.18 -24.34
N VAL A 564 -56.77 -17.49 -23.32
CA VAL A 564 -56.67 -18.03 -21.95
C VAL A 564 -58.05 -18.38 -21.38
N SER A 565 -59.04 -17.50 -21.54
CA SER A 565 -60.40 -17.74 -21.04
C SER A 565 -61.11 -18.89 -21.77
N GLN A 566 -60.92 -19.01 -23.09
CA GLN A 566 -61.47 -20.11 -23.89
C GLN A 566 -60.89 -21.46 -23.47
N VAL A 567 -59.55 -21.57 -23.42
CA VAL A 567 -58.87 -22.80 -23.01
C VAL A 567 -59.25 -23.16 -21.57
N ARG A 568 -59.24 -22.20 -20.64
CA ARG A 568 -59.56 -22.44 -19.23
C ARG A 568 -60.99 -22.97 -19.05
N THR A 569 -61.97 -22.37 -19.73
CA THR A 569 -63.37 -22.82 -19.68
C THR A 569 -63.51 -24.25 -20.22
N ARG A 570 -62.83 -24.57 -21.33
CA ARG A 570 -62.83 -25.91 -21.92
C ARG A 570 -62.18 -26.95 -21.00
N LEU A 571 -61.04 -26.62 -20.40
CA LEU A 571 -60.34 -27.48 -19.43
C LEU A 571 -61.19 -27.71 -18.18
N ILE A 572 -61.75 -26.66 -17.57
CA ILE A 572 -62.59 -26.78 -16.36
C ILE A 572 -63.81 -27.66 -16.63
N ARG A 573 -64.44 -27.54 -17.80
CA ARG A 573 -65.59 -28.39 -18.14
C ARG A 573 -65.21 -29.87 -18.19
N GLN A 574 -64.07 -30.22 -18.78
CA GLN A 574 -63.61 -31.62 -18.82
C GLN A 574 -63.10 -32.13 -17.47
N LEU A 575 -62.34 -31.31 -16.72
CA LEU A 575 -61.87 -31.66 -15.38
C LEU A 575 -63.02 -31.76 -14.37
N GLY A 576 -64.04 -30.90 -14.49
CA GLY A 576 -65.25 -30.93 -13.67
C GLY A 576 -66.12 -32.15 -13.93
N GLN A 577 -66.20 -32.64 -15.18
CA GLN A 577 -66.79 -33.94 -15.50
C GLN A 577 -66.03 -35.11 -14.85
N ARG A 578 -64.73 -34.94 -14.56
CA ARG A 578 -63.85 -35.96 -14.00
C ARG A 578 -63.76 -35.93 -12.46
N ASN A 579 -63.95 -34.78 -11.81
CA ASN A 579 -64.04 -34.62 -10.35
C ASN A 579 -65.35 -35.16 -9.74
N SER A 580 -66.03 -36.05 -10.48
CA SER A 580 -67.21 -36.76 -10.02
C SER A 580 -66.96 -37.45 -8.67
N GLU A 581 -65.73 -37.87 -8.34
CA GLU A 581 -65.35 -38.52 -7.08
C GLU A 581 -65.63 -37.69 -5.82
N SER A 582 -65.26 -36.40 -5.78
CA SER A 582 -65.51 -35.55 -4.61
C SER A 582 -67.00 -35.24 -4.46
N THR A 583 -67.71 -35.03 -5.58
CA THR A 583 -69.17 -34.94 -5.59
C THR A 583 -69.85 -36.26 -5.21
N LEU A 584 -69.27 -37.41 -5.55
CA LEU A 584 -69.78 -38.73 -5.18
C LEU A 584 -69.62 -38.96 -3.67
N TYR A 585 -68.46 -38.59 -3.10
CA TYR A 585 -68.23 -38.65 -1.67
C TYR A 585 -69.16 -37.69 -0.91
N GLN A 586 -69.28 -36.44 -1.35
CA GLN A 586 -70.20 -35.48 -0.74
C GLN A 586 -71.68 -35.91 -0.86
N LYS A 587 -72.08 -36.45 -2.00
CA LYS A 587 -73.44 -36.98 -2.21
C LYS A 587 -73.71 -38.20 -1.36
N MET A 588 -72.73 -39.09 -1.20
CA MET A 588 -72.81 -40.23 -0.29
C MET A 588 -72.96 -39.76 1.17
N LEU A 589 -72.10 -38.83 1.62
CA LEU A 589 -72.16 -38.28 2.95
C LEU A 589 -73.50 -37.58 3.24
N ALA A 590 -74.02 -36.78 2.31
CA ALA A 590 -75.32 -36.14 2.45
C ALA A 590 -76.48 -37.16 2.53
N GLN A 591 -76.37 -38.28 1.81
CA GLN A 591 -77.35 -39.36 1.87
C GLN A 591 -77.33 -40.10 3.21
N VAL A 592 -76.14 -40.33 3.77
CA VAL A 592 -75.96 -40.98 5.08
C VAL A 592 -76.33 -40.05 6.23
N ALA A 593 -76.05 -38.74 6.13
CA ALA A 593 -76.38 -37.74 7.15
C ALA A 593 -77.88 -37.71 7.49
N ASN A 594 -78.76 -37.94 6.51
CA ASN A 594 -80.20 -37.97 6.74
C ASN A 594 -80.71 -39.23 7.45
N GLN A 595 -79.88 -40.28 7.61
CA GLN A 595 -80.29 -41.58 8.14
C GLN A 595 -79.87 -41.81 9.59
N TYR A 596 -78.92 -41.02 10.10
CA TYR A 596 -78.36 -41.17 11.44
C TYR A 596 -78.46 -39.85 12.19
N ALA A 597 -79.09 -39.87 13.37
CA ALA A 597 -79.18 -38.71 14.25
C ALA A 597 -77.81 -38.40 14.88
N ASP A 598 -77.60 -37.12 15.20
CA ASP A 598 -76.37 -36.66 15.87
C ASP A 598 -76.24 -37.26 17.27
N MET A 599 -75.05 -37.73 17.58
CA MET A 599 -74.72 -38.40 18.85
C MET A 599 -74.28 -37.37 19.88
N ARG A 600 -75.01 -37.31 21.00
CA ARG A 600 -74.70 -36.43 22.12
C ARG A 600 -73.83 -37.15 23.15
N LEU A 601 -73.19 -36.39 24.04
CA LEU A 601 -72.37 -36.95 25.12
C LEU A 601 -73.14 -37.96 25.98
N ALA A 602 -74.44 -37.71 26.22
CA ALA A 602 -75.31 -38.61 26.97
C ALA A 602 -75.45 -40.00 26.30
N ASP A 603 -75.45 -40.05 24.96
CA ASP A 603 -75.55 -41.30 24.21
C ASP A 603 -74.24 -42.11 24.24
N MET A 604 -73.11 -41.47 24.55
CA MET A 604 -71.79 -42.11 24.62
C MET A 604 -71.50 -42.78 25.97
N THR A 605 -72.21 -42.38 27.03
CA THR A 605 -71.92 -42.82 28.40
C THR A 605 -72.84 -43.94 28.91
N ALA A 606 -73.68 -44.50 28.03
CA ALA A 606 -74.60 -45.58 28.31
C ALA A 606 -75.38 -45.34 29.63
N ASP A 607 -75.20 -46.20 30.64
CA ASP A 607 -75.88 -46.11 31.94
C ASP A 607 -75.14 -45.30 33.01
N THR A 608 -73.98 -44.71 32.67
CA THR A 608 -73.23 -43.84 33.59
C THR A 608 -73.65 -42.39 33.38
N ASP A 609 -74.26 -41.77 34.39
CA ASP A 609 -74.70 -40.37 34.34
C ASP A 609 -73.49 -39.42 34.39
N ALA A 610 -72.85 -39.19 33.24
CA ALA A 610 -71.71 -38.29 33.09
C ALA A 610 -72.10 -36.80 33.07
N SER A 611 -73.41 -36.49 33.02
CA SER A 611 -73.93 -35.12 32.92
C SER A 611 -73.58 -34.24 34.14
N ARG A 612 -73.24 -34.87 35.28
CA ARG A 612 -72.83 -34.19 36.52
C ARG A 612 -71.35 -33.81 36.57
N LEU A 613 -70.51 -34.44 35.74
CA LEU A 613 -69.07 -34.19 35.69
C LEU A 613 -68.62 -33.51 34.40
N PHE A 614 -69.29 -33.76 33.28
CA PHE A 614 -68.99 -33.19 31.97
C PHE A 614 -70.29 -32.74 31.29
N SER A 615 -70.35 -31.48 30.84
CA SER A 615 -71.42 -30.95 30.00
C SER A 615 -70.82 -30.30 28.76
N THR A 616 -71.39 -30.59 27.59
CA THR A 616 -71.00 -29.97 26.31
C THR A 616 -72.23 -29.82 25.42
N ASP A 617 -72.29 -28.72 24.68
CA ASP A 617 -73.34 -28.45 23.69
C ASP A 617 -72.96 -28.96 22.29
N GLU A 618 -71.69 -29.37 22.09
CA GLU A 618 -71.23 -29.91 20.82
C GLU A 618 -71.71 -31.35 20.60
N VAL A 619 -72.19 -31.64 19.39
CA VAL A 619 -72.68 -32.95 18.97
C VAL A 619 -71.81 -33.53 17.88
N VAL A 620 -71.63 -34.85 17.89
CA VAL A 620 -70.95 -35.55 16.79
C VAL A 620 -71.99 -35.90 15.74
N PRO A 621 -71.87 -35.43 14.48
CA PRO A 621 -72.85 -35.74 13.46
C PRO A 621 -73.03 -37.24 13.26
N GLY A 622 -74.27 -37.71 13.16
CA GLY A 622 -74.60 -39.14 13.20
C GLY A 622 -73.87 -39.99 12.16
N MET A 623 -73.58 -39.38 10.99
CA MET A 623 -72.81 -39.95 9.89
C MET A 623 -71.35 -40.36 10.23
N PHE A 624 -70.76 -39.81 11.29
CA PHE A 624 -69.39 -40.13 11.72
C PHE A 624 -69.33 -41.12 12.89
N THR A 625 -70.47 -41.69 13.28
CA THR A 625 -70.54 -42.71 14.32
C THR A 625 -70.08 -44.07 13.80
N ARG A 626 -69.59 -44.94 14.69
CA ARG A 626 -69.19 -46.31 14.32
C ARG A 626 -70.34 -47.09 13.65
N GLN A 627 -71.56 -46.89 14.14
CA GLN A 627 -72.75 -47.52 13.57
C GLN A 627 -73.00 -47.05 12.13
N ALA A 628 -72.92 -45.75 11.87
CA ALA A 628 -73.07 -45.22 10.50
C ALA A 628 -71.96 -45.70 9.57
N TRP A 629 -70.72 -45.85 10.09
CA TRP A 629 -69.61 -46.41 9.33
C TRP A 629 -69.87 -47.85 8.87
N GLU A 630 -70.17 -48.75 9.80
CA GLU A 630 -70.32 -50.17 9.52
C GLU A 630 -71.59 -50.46 8.69
N GLN A 631 -72.68 -49.74 8.91
CA GLN A 631 -73.98 -50.05 8.30
C GLN A 631 -74.26 -49.30 7.00
N ALA A 632 -73.70 -48.10 6.80
CA ALA A 632 -74.04 -47.26 5.64
C ALA A 632 -72.83 -46.79 4.84
N VAL A 633 -71.80 -46.22 5.48
CA VAL A 633 -70.66 -45.64 4.76
C VAL A 633 -69.77 -46.71 4.13
N GLN A 634 -69.35 -47.73 4.89
CA GLN A 634 -68.51 -48.81 4.37
C GLN A 634 -69.20 -49.58 3.21
N PRO A 635 -70.47 -50.00 3.32
CA PRO A 635 -71.17 -50.62 2.19
C PRO A 635 -71.35 -49.69 0.98
N ALA A 636 -71.59 -48.39 1.20
CA ALA A 636 -71.70 -47.42 0.11
C ALA A 636 -70.36 -47.21 -0.62
N ILE A 637 -69.25 -47.17 0.11
CA ILE A 637 -67.89 -47.13 -0.47
C ILE A 637 -67.63 -48.42 -1.27
N GLU A 638 -67.90 -49.60 -0.70
CA GLU A 638 -67.72 -50.87 -1.40
C GLU A 638 -68.60 -51.02 -2.65
N LYS A 639 -69.80 -50.43 -2.64
CA LYS A 639 -70.70 -50.39 -3.81
C LYS A 639 -70.20 -49.44 -4.89
N SER A 640 -69.71 -48.25 -4.49
CA SER A 640 -69.14 -47.27 -5.43
C SER A 640 -67.79 -47.71 -6.02
N GLY A 641 -66.97 -48.41 -5.23
CA GLY A 641 -65.68 -48.97 -5.65
C GLY A 641 -65.80 -50.16 -6.62
N ARG A 642 -66.92 -50.90 -6.61
CA ARG A 642 -67.16 -52.01 -7.56
C ARG A 642 -67.54 -51.56 -8.97
N GLY A 643 -67.98 -50.30 -9.15
CA GLY A 643 -68.35 -49.73 -10.46
C GLY A 643 -67.20 -49.10 -11.24
N THR A 644 -65.99 -49.04 -10.67
CA THR A 644 -64.85 -48.33 -11.26
C THR A 644 -63.65 -49.28 -11.31
N PRO A 645 -63.12 -49.66 -12.49
CA PRO A 645 -61.88 -50.43 -12.54
C PRO A 645 -60.76 -49.57 -11.94
N ALA A 646 -60.23 -50.02 -10.81
CA ALA A 646 -59.19 -49.35 -10.05
C ALA A 646 -57.93 -49.11 -10.91
N MET A 647 -57.75 -47.89 -11.42
CA MET A 647 -56.41 -47.40 -11.73
C MET A 647 -55.73 -47.06 -10.41
N LYS A 648 -54.89 -47.98 -9.92
CA LYS A 648 -53.91 -47.70 -8.87
C LYS A 648 -52.98 -46.57 -9.34
N TRP A 649 -53.15 -45.39 -8.78
CA TRP A 649 -52.14 -44.32 -8.84
C TRP A 649 -51.21 -44.48 -7.64
N THR A 650 -50.16 -45.28 -7.79
CA THR A 650 -48.99 -45.24 -6.91
C THR A 650 -47.98 -44.25 -7.49
N GLY A 651 -47.81 -43.13 -6.77
CA GLY A 651 -46.58 -42.35 -6.60
C GLY A 651 -45.72 -42.01 -7.82
N CYS A 652 -45.82 -40.76 -8.26
CA CYS A 652 -44.70 -39.88 -8.64
C CYS A 652 -45.17 -38.43 -8.50
#